data_AF-A0A7X3VRN6-F1
#
_entry.id   AF-A0A7X3VRN6-F1
#
_cell.length_a   1.000
_cell.length_b   1.000
_cell.length_c   1.000
_cell.angle_alpha   90.00
_cell.angle_beta   90.00
_cell.angle_gamma   90.00
#
_symmetry.space_group_name_H-M   'P 1'
#
loop_
_entity.id
_entity.type
_entity.pdbx_description
1 polymer ?
#
loop_
_entity_poly.entity_id
_entity_poly.type
_entity_poly.pdbx_seq_one_letter_code
_entity_poly.pdbx_strand_id
1 'polypeptide(L)'
;MDYDFTTVARLPSPGDNVAITTQTLEGGTRIHYNGQQIQLSHTILEGHRFAIQSISEASPLLSWGLPFGFATRSIAPGDYVCNQKMIDSLSIRNLPFILPETPNFSDKMAPYQLDAAEFRPGTQMPRYPNARHFLGYQRPGNRGVGTRNYIVVMGTTSRTSSFARRLAEMCCRGEVTSSLQEAYPNIDGVVAVTHTEGGEGSTPNNIDMLLRTLAGFTVHPNIGAMLLVDYGTEAVTNEMLKAYMLREGYALDDVVHRFYRLQGSFDTDLSNGREIINGWLDTVNSVPRAEQPLENLKIALQCGGSDAFSGVSGNPLAAYVAKEVIRYGGCANLAETDELIGSEAYILQNVRDLATARTFLNTIERFKERVAWHGHSAEGNPSGGNNFRGLYNIAIKSIGAAMKRHPDVCLDYVINYSELMERPGYYFMDSPGNDLESIAGQVASGSNMIFFVTGNGSITNFPFVPTIKIVTTTGRYEMLSKDMDVNAGAYLDGTPMEALGESMLDLTVDVASGERSVGEKAGHSQVSLWRDWKQTGPVNLDLLLTESELKSGEPIPIDVVTETQRSVPTTLQFRALQTEAGYRTDQVGLILPTSLCSGQIAQMIAHRCNERGIGEKQGISGFVALPHTEGCGVSGGRSEEIYTRTMIGHLTHPKVALGLLLEHGCEKTHNDHVRHEIQKLGISPERYGWASVQLDGGIDAVIEKVHDWFSETLANKPAVPVVDAGLEHLCIAVTSTGETTEKVAGLLMELTHRIVAAGGTVVVPENAVFLGYGTRSVPTTLAYGQRVEKAGFHVMETPTDQPTETLTGLGATGVDLALVHVVGAPLQSHVMVPLVQVSTDTTTQSNYGADLDLETANVEALLALIVEVASRRYTPKLHGKGNTDFQLTRGLLGISM
;
A
#
# COMPACT_ATOMS: atom_id res chain seq x y z
N MET A 1 -4.55 -35.76 -25.79
CA MET A 1 -3.80 -36.46 -24.72
C MET A 1 -4.80 -37.01 -23.72
N ASP A 2 -4.48 -38.12 -23.06
CA ASP A 2 -5.36 -38.79 -22.11
C ASP A 2 -4.75 -38.71 -20.71
N TYR A 3 -5.50 -38.18 -19.75
CA TYR A 3 -5.08 -38.01 -18.36
C TYR A 3 -6.03 -38.71 -17.39
N ASP A 4 -5.52 -39.11 -16.24
CA ASP A 4 -6.34 -39.38 -15.05
C ASP A 4 -6.73 -38.04 -14.40
N PHE A 5 -7.95 -37.94 -13.85
CA PHE A 5 -8.42 -36.68 -13.25
C PHE A 5 -7.47 -36.13 -12.18
N THR A 6 -6.94 -36.99 -11.31
CA THR A 6 -6.12 -36.57 -10.17
C THR A 6 -4.75 -36.05 -10.58
N THR A 7 -4.32 -36.23 -11.83
CA THR A 7 -3.03 -35.70 -12.30
C THR A 7 -3.14 -34.29 -12.85
N VAL A 8 -4.33 -33.86 -13.29
CA VAL A 8 -4.50 -32.58 -14.02
C VAL A 8 -5.63 -31.69 -13.50
N ALA A 9 -6.43 -32.17 -12.55
CA ALA A 9 -7.55 -31.41 -12.00
C ALA A 9 -7.83 -31.71 -10.53
N ARG A 10 -8.44 -30.76 -9.83
CA ARG A 10 -8.86 -30.88 -8.42
C ARG A 10 -10.34 -30.55 -8.31
N LEU A 11 -11.06 -31.36 -7.54
CA LEU A 11 -12.41 -31.04 -7.09
C LEU A 11 -12.31 -30.42 -5.70
N PRO A 12 -12.79 -29.18 -5.47
CA PRO A 12 -12.60 -28.49 -4.19
C PRO A 12 -13.28 -29.19 -3.00
N SER A 13 -14.48 -29.74 -3.21
CA SER A 13 -15.19 -30.59 -2.25
C SER A 13 -15.97 -31.70 -2.96
N PRO A 14 -16.18 -32.87 -2.33
CA PRO A 14 -17.17 -33.82 -2.79
C PRO A 14 -18.53 -33.15 -3.00
N GLY A 15 -19.18 -33.44 -4.14
CA GLY A 15 -20.48 -32.85 -4.52
C GLY A 15 -20.41 -31.61 -5.41
N ASP A 16 -19.22 -31.00 -5.58
CA ASP A 16 -19.03 -29.94 -6.57
C ASP A 16 -19.25 -30.47 -7.99
N ASN A 17 -19.70 -29.59 -8.90
CA ASN A 17 -20.02 -29.94 -10.29
C ASN A 17 -19.03 -29.38 -11.31
N VAL A 18 -18.04 -28.62 -10.85
CA VAL A 18 -16.94 -28.07 -11.66
C VAL A 18 -15.59 -28.36 -11.00
N ALA A 19 -14.59 -28.68 -11.80
CA ALA A 19 -13.22 -28.95 -11.34
C ALA A 19 -12.27 -27.82 -11.75
N ILE A 20 -11.20 -27.64 -10.99
CA ILE A 20 -10.10 -26.70 -11.25
C ILE A 20 -8.98 -27.46 -11.97
N THR A 21 -8.46 -26.95 -13.07
CA THR A 21 -7.28 -27.51 -13.73
C THR A 21 -6.00 -27.12 -12.97
N THR A 22 -5.06 -28.04 -12.78
CA THR A 22 -3.76 -27.78 -12.11
C THR A 22 -2.65 -27.33 -13.07
N GLN A 23 -2.95 -27.29 -14.36
CA GLN A 23 -2.07 -26.84 -15.43
C GLN A 23 -2.91 -26.41 -16.63
N THR A 24 -2.30 -25.75 -17.62
CA THR A 24 -2.98 -25.47 -18.88
C THR A 24 -3.20 -26.78 -19.66
N LEU A 25 -4.45 -27.03 -20.07
CA LEU A 25 -4.85 -28.23 -20.82
C LEU A 25 -5.39 -27.82 -22.19
N GLU A 26 -4.88 -28.45 -23.25
CA GLU A 26 -5.31 -28.16 -24.62
C GLU A 26 -6.75 -28.63 -24.90
N GLY A 27 -7.45 -27.91 -25.77
CA GLY A 27 -8.75 -28.33 -26.29
C GLY A 27 -8.68 -29.74 -26.92
N GLY A 28 -9.69 -30.56 -26.64
CA GLY A 28 -9.75 -31.95 -27.05
C GLY A 28 -9.01 -32.94 -26.14
N THR A 29 -8.35 -32.47 -25.07
CA THR A 29 -7.79 -33.35 -24.02
C THR A 29 -8.88 -34.22 -23.39
N ARG A 30 -8.58 -35.49 -23.14
CA ARG A 30 -9.49 -36.46 -22.52
C ARG A 30 -9.07 -36.72 -21.08
N ILE A 31 -10.01 -36.60 -20.14
CA ILE A 31 -9.79 -36.77 -18.70
C ILE A 31 -10.68 -37.92 -18.22
N HIS A 32 -10.09 -38.91 -17.55
CA HIS A 32 -10.81 -40.03 -16.96
C HIS A 32 -11.21 -39.70 -15.53
N TYR A 33 -12.52 -39.69 -15.25
CA TYR A 33 -13.08 -39.36 -13.93
C TYR A 33 -14.28 -40.27 -13.62
N ASN A 34 -14.26 -40.98 -12.49
CA ASN A 34 -15.34 -41.89 -12.05
C ASN A 34 -15.81 -42.89 -13.13
N GLY A 35 -14.87 -43.43 -13.93
CA GLY A 35 -15.18 -44.37 -15.01
C GLY A 35 -15.79 -43.73 -16.26
N GLN A 36 -15.91 -42.40 -16.31
CA GLN A 36 -16.32 -41.63 -17.49
C GLN A 36 -15.10 -40.96 -18.14
N GLN A 37 -15.17 -40.78 -19.47
CA GLN A 37 -14.20 -40.01 -20.22
C GLN A 37 -14.80 -38.66 -20.57
N ILE A 38 -14.21 -37.59 -20.05
CA ILE A 38 -14.59 -36.20 -20.29
C ILE A 38 -13.64 -35.61 -21.33
N GLN A 39 -14.15 -34.99 -22.39
CA GLN A 39 -13.32 -34.33 -23.40
C GLN A 39 -13.47 -32.82 -23.29
N LEU A 40 -12.35 -32.09 -23.16
CA LEU A 40 -12.37 -30.64 -23.04
C LEU A 40 -12.80 -29.96 -24.35
N SER A 41 -13.75 -29.04 -24.28
CA SER A 41 -14.23 -28.32 -25.49
C SER A 41 -13.27 -27.23 -25.97
N HIS A 42 -12.47 -26.67 -25.06
CA HIS A 42 -11.53 -25.58 -25.32
C HIS A 42 -10.21 -25.83 -24.57
N THR A 43 -9.18 -25.05 -24.90
CA THR A 43 -8.01 -24.94 -24.04
C THR A 43 -8.39 -24.25 -22.74
N ILE A 44 -8.01 -24.83 -21.59
CA ILE A 44 -8.35 -24.33 -20.25
C ILE A 44 -7.04 -24.04 -19.53
N LEU A 45 -6.89 -22.79 -19.08
CA LEU A 45 -5.72 -22.32 -18.34
C LEU A 45 -5.61 -22.97 -16.96
N GLU A 46 -4.42 -23.03 -16.39
CA GLU A 46 -4.22 -23.38 -14.97
C GLU A 46 -5.11 -22.53 -14.04
N GLY A 47 -5.78 -23.17 -13.08
CA GLY A 47 -6.68 -22.53 -12.12
C GLY A 47 -8.09 -22.30 -12.66
N HIS A 48 -8.32 -22.47 -13.97
CA HIS A 48 -9.65 -22.32 -14.57
C HIS A 48 -10.45 -23.61 -14.48
N ARG A 49 -11.74 -23.51 -14.83
CA ARG A 49 -12.73 -24.52 -14.47
C ARG A 49 -13.43 -25.16 -15.64
N PHE A 50 -13.70 -26.45 -15.52
CA PHE A 50 -14.56 -27.19 -16.44
C PHE A 50 -15.64 -27.97 -15.69
N ALA A 51 -16.77 -28.20 -16.36
CA ALA A 51 -17.84 -29.02 -15.80
C ALA A 51 -17.45 -30.50 -15.79
N ILE A 52 -17.64 -31.18 -14.66
CA ILE A 52 -17.39 -32.63 -14.54
C ILE A 52 -18.63 -33.49 -14.78
N GLN A 53 -19.80 -32.85 -14.87
CA GLN A 53 -21.09 -33.45 -15.15
C GLN A 53 -21.98 -32.46 -15.90
N SER A 54 -23.11 -32.92 -16.44
CA SER A 54 -24.07 -32.02 -17.08
C SER A 54 -24.70 -31.08 -16.05
N ILE A 55 -24.77 -29.79 -16.38
CA ILE A 55 -25.40 -28.74 -15.57
C ILE A 55 -26.53 -28.13 -16.40
N SER A 56 -27.77 -28.24 -15.94
CA SER A 56 -28.93 -27.68 -16.65
C SER A 56 -28.98 -26.16 -16.53
N GLU A 57 -29.66 -25.51 -17.47
CA GLU A 57 -29.97 -24.07 -17.38
C GLU A 57 -30.59 -23.72 -16.01
N ALA A 58 -30.24 -22.55 -15.47
CA ALA A 58 -30.61 -22.06 -14.14
C ALA A 58 -30.15 -22.91 -12.95
N SER A 59 -29.37 -23.98 -13.17
CA SER A 59 -28.76 -24.75 -12.08
C SER A 59 -27.51 -24.06 -11.52
N PRO A 60 -27.20 -24.22 -10.23
CA PRO A 60 -26.02 -23.61 -9.62
C PRO A 60 -24.74 -24.30 -10.07
N LEU A 61 -23.68 -23.52 -10.22
CA LEU A 61 -22.31 -24.00 -10.30
C LEU A 61 -21.70 -23.95 -8.90
N LEU A 62 -21.14 -25.07 -8.45
CA LEU A 62 -20.76 -25.29 -7.06
C LEU A 62 -19.24 -25.38 -6.89
N SER A 63 -18.72 -24.71 -5.87
CA SER A 63 -17.36 -24.86 -5.36
C SER A 63 -17.42 -24.88 -3.84
N TRP A 64 -16.82 -25.89 -3.21
CA TRP A 64 -16.94 -26.17 -1.78
C TRP A 64 -18.39 -26.32 -1.30
N GLY A 65 -19.25 -26.91 -2.16
CA GLY A 65 -20.67 -27.10 -1.91
C GLY A 65 -21.52 -25.83 -1.95
N LEU A 66 -20.92 -24.68 -2.27
CA LEU A 66 -21.59 -23.39 -2.32
C LEU A 66 -21.71 -22.86 -3.75
N PRO A 67 -22.83 -22.21 -4.11
CA PRO A 67 -23.02 -21.65 -5.43
C PRO A 67 -22.13 -20.42 -5.63
N PHE A 68 -21.35 -20.39 -6.71
CA PHE A 68 -20.64 -19.19 -7.15
C PHE A 68 -21.27 -18.55 -8.41
N GLY A 69 -22.27 -19.18 -9.00
CA GLY A 69 -22.97 -18.67 -10.16
C GLY A 69 -24.04 -19.63 -10.65
N PHE A 70 -24.80 -19.22 -11.66
CA PHE A 70 -25.89 -20.01 -12.21
C PHE A 70 -25.78 -20.11 -13.72
N ALA A 71 -25.98 -21.32 -14.24
CA ALA A 71 -25.88 -21.62 -15.66
C ALA A 71 -26.92 -20.80 -16.45
N THR A 72 -26.49 -20.11 -17.51
CA THR A 72 -27.38 -19.35 -18.41
C THR A 72 -27.89 -20.20 -19.58
N ARG A 73 -27.32 -21.38 -19.75
CA ARG A 73 -27.70 -22.43 -20.69
C ARG A 73 -27.18 -23.77 -20.15
N SER A 74 -27.61 -24.88 -20.74
CA SER A 74 -27.02 -26.18 -20.40
C SER A 74 -25.51 -26.22 -20.67
N ILE A 75 -24.75 -26.78 -19.72
CA ILE A 75 -23.28 -26.96 -19.77
C ILE A 75 -23.00 -28.46 -19.79
N ALA A 76 -22.25 -28.94 -20.78
CA ALA A 76 -21.89 -30.35 -20.91
C ALA A 76 -20.60 -30.68 -20.13
N PRO A 77 -20.38 -31.95 -19.73
CA PRO A 77 -19.10 -32.36 -19.16
C PRO A 77 -17.94 -32.03 -20.10
N GLY A 78 -16.89 -31.37 -19.58
CA GLY A 78 -15.72 -30.93 -20.32
C GLY A 78 -15.82 -29.51 -20.89
N ASP A 79 -16.98 -28.86 -20.75
CA ASP A 79 -17.12 -27.46 -21.13
C ASP A 79 -16.33 -26.54 -20.20
N TYR A 80 -15.62 -25.60 -20.81
CA TYR A 80 -14.97 -24.50 -20.11
C TYR A 80 -16.05 -23.57 -19.52
N VAL A 81 -16.08 -23.48 -18.19
CA VAL A 81 -16.96 -22.58 -17.45
C VAL A 81 -16.42 -21.16 -17.54
N CYS A 82 -17.23 -20.22 -18.05
CA CYS A 82 -16.86 -18.81 -18.22
C CYS A 82 -18.07 -17.87 -18.13
N ASN A 83 -17.89 -16.74 -17.44
CA ASN A 83 -18.82 -15.61 -17.43
C ASN A 83 -18.31 -14.51 -18.39
N GLN A 84 -19.11 -13.46 -18.57
CA GLN A 84 -18.74 -12.35 -19.46
C GLN A 84 -17.44 -11.65 -19.00
N LYS A 85 -17.32 -11.37 -17.69
CA LYS A 85 -16.15 -10.71 -17.10
C LYS A 85 -14.84 -11.45 -17.41
N MET A 86 -14.86 -12.78 -17.37
CA MET A 86 -13.70 -13.62 -17.69
C MET A 86 -13.35 -13.57 -19.17
N ILE A 87 -14.34 -13.61 -20.07
CA ILE A 87 -14.11 -13.47 -21.51
C ILE A 87 -13.45 -12.12 -21.79
N ASP A 88 -14.01 -11.03 -21.26
CA ASP A 88 -13.49 -9.68 -21.45
C ASP A 88 -12.05 -9.55 -20.92
N SER A 89 -11.81 -10.00 -19.68
CA SER A 89 -10.50 -9.93 -19.01
C SER A 89 -9.41 -10.73 -19.71
N LEU A 90 -9.76 -11.86 -20.34
CA LEU A 90 -8.80 -12.69 -21.07
C LEU A 90 -8.62 -12.23 -22.51
N SER A 91 -9.63 -11.59 -23.12
CA SER A 91 -9.61 -11.14 -24.52
C SER A 91 -8.60 -10.03 -24.80
N ILE A 92 -8.30 -9.20 -23.78
CA ILE A 92 -7.28 -8.15 -23.87
C ILE A 92 -5.84 -8.70 -23.75
N ARG A 93 -5.68 -10.00 -23.47
CA ARG A 93 -4.38 -10.66 -23.38
C ARG A 93 -4.03 -11.36 -24.68
N ASN A 94 -2.74 -11.43 -24.99
CA ASN A 94 -2.24 -12.15 -26.16
C ASN A 94 -2.17 -13.67 -25.89
N LEU A 95 -3.30 -14.38 -26.02
CA LEU A 95 -3.40 -15.82 -25.79
C LEU A 95 -3.23 -16.61 -27.10
N PRO A 96 -2.46 -17.71 -27.12
CA PRO A 96 -2.20 -18.50 -28.34
C PRO A 96 -3.35 -19.46 -28.70
N PHE A 97 -4.54 -19.29 -28.12
CA PHE A 97 -5.69 -20.17 -28.29
C PHE A 97 -7.00 -19.39 -28.26
N ILE A 98 -8.08 -20.03 -28.72
CA ILE A 98 -9.41 -19.42 -28.83
C ILE A 98 -10.17 -19.60 -27.51
N LEU A 99 -10.73 -18.50 -27.00
CA LEU A 99 -11.63 -18.50 -25.86
C LEU A 99 -13.07 -18.84 -26.30
N PRO A 100 -13.93 -19.33 -25.38
CA PRO A 100 -15.35 -19.46 -25.67
C PRO A 100 -15.98 -18.14 -26.15
N GLU A 101 -16.75 -18.19 -27.24
CA GLU A 101 -17.36 -16.99 -27.84
C GLU A 101 -18.49 -16.38 -26.98
N THR A 102 -19.13 -17.20 -26.15
CA THR A 102 -20.30 -16.81 -25.35
C THR A 102 -20.19 -17.35 -23.93
N PRO A 103 -20.57 -16.56 -22.91
CA PRO A 103 -20.57 -17.01 -21.53
C PRO A 103 -21.63 -18.11 -21.32
N ASN A 104 -21.39 -18.98 -20.34
CA ASN A 104 -22.31 -20.08 -19.99
C ASN A 104 -22.84 -20.02 -18.56
N PHE A 105 -22.41 -19.05 -17.75
CA PHE A 105 -23.01 -18.78 -16.45
C PHE A 105 -23.04 -17.26 -16.13
N SER A 106 -23.82 -16.90 -15.12
CA SER A 106 -23.95 -15.53 -14.59
C SER A 106 -23.62 -15.47 -13.10
N ASP A 107 -23.07 -14.34 -12.65
CA ASP A 107 -22.57 -14.09 -11.29
C ASP A 107 -23.69 -13.80 -10.27
N LYS A 108 -24.81 -14.51 -10.37
CA LYS A 108 -25.93 -14.31 -9.44
C LYS A 108 -25.58 -14.87 -8.07
N MET A 109 -25.70 -14.02 -7.04
CA MET A 109 -25.56 -14.40 -5.64
C MET A 109 -26.90 -14.20 -4.93
N ALA A 110 -27.38 -15.22 -4.24
CA ALA A 110 -28.55 -15.08 -3.39
C ALA A 110 -28.11 -14.46 -2.06
N PRO A 111 -28.79 -13.40 -1.56
CA PRO A 111 -28.52 -12.88 -0.23
C PRO A 111 -28.70 -13.97 0.82
N TYR A 112 -27.75 -14.09 1.75
CA TYR A 112 -27.86 -15.02 2.85
C TYR A 112 -29.01 -14.58 3.79
N GLN A 113 -29.91 -15.49 4.11
CA GLN A 113 -31.00 -15.25 5.07
C GLN A 113 -30.77 -16.10 6.31
N LEU A 114 -30.52 -15.44 7.43
CA LEU A 114 -30.38 -16.10 8.73
C LEU A 114 -31.76 -16.51 9.26
N ASP A 115 -32.01 -17.81 9.31
CA ASP A 115 -33.17 -18.36 10.01
C ASP A 115 -32.87 -18.46 11.52
N ALA A 116 -33.37 -17.49 12.28
CA ALA A 116 -33.18 -17.47 13.73
C ALA A 116 -33.91 -18.60 14.47
N ALA A 117 -34.93 -19.22 13.86
CA ALA A 117 -35.66 -20.33 14.46
C ALA A 117 -34.89 -21.66 14.35
N GLU A 118 -34.16 -21.85 13.25
CA GLU A 118 -33.33 -23.04 13.01
C GLU A 118 -31.86 -22.86 13.46
N PHE A 119 -31.51 -21.67 13.98
CA PHE A 119 -30.15 -21.37 14.44
C PHE A 119 -29.73 -22.28 15.62
N ARG A 120 -28.54 -22.89 15.49
CA ARG A 120 -27.93 -23.70 16.53
C ARG A 120 -26.59 -23.11 16.93
N PRO A 121 -26.39 -22.75 18.21
CA PRO A 121 -25.09 -22.33 18.73
C PRO A 121 -23.99 -23.34 18.40
N GLY A 122 -22.91 -22.84 17.82
CA GLY A 122 -21.67 -23.56 17.60
C GLY A 122 -20.96 -23.88 18.92
N THR A 123 -20.08 -24.87 18.90
CA THR A 123 -19.24 -25.24 20.06
C THR A 123 -17.79 -25.14 19.65
N GLN A 124 -16.97 -24.51 20.50
CA GLN A 124 -15.53 -24.45 20.28
C GLN A 124 -14.88 -25.79 20.60
N MET A 125 -13.81 -26.12 19.87
CA MET A 125 -13.06 -27.36 20.08
C MET A 125 -12.46 -27.44 21.49
N PRO A 126 -12.39 -28.66 22.08
CA PRO A 126 -11.77 -28.83 23.38
C PRO A 126 -10.27 -28.50 23.32
N ARG A 127 -9.79 -27.83 24.36
CA ARG A 127 -8.36 -27.56 24.52
C ARG A 127 -7.58 -28.84 24.79
N TYR A 128 -6.33 -28.86 24.38
CA TYR A 128 -5.39 -29.90 24.80
C TYR A 128 -5.14 -29.81 26.31
N PRO A 129 -4.97 -30.96 26.99
CA PRO A 129 -4.66 -30.98 28.42
C PRO A 129 -3.21 -30.57 28.71
N ASN A 130 -2.30 -30.75 27.75
CA ASN A 130 -0.88 -30.41 27.86
C ASN A 130 -0.59 -29.11 27.11
N ALA A 131 0.21 -28.24 27.73
CA ALA A 131 0.70 -27.04 27.08
C ALA A 131 1.88 -27.36 26.15
N ARG A 132 1.88 -26.76 24.97
CA ARG A 132 3.06 -26.60 24.11
C ARG A 132 3.62 -25.18 24.36
N HIS A 133 4.93 -25.00 24.21
CA HIS A 133 5.61 -23.75 24.56
C HIS A 133 6.42 -23.16 23.39
N PHE A 134 6.73 -21.87 23.47
CA PHE A 134 7.68 -21.14 22.64
C PHE A 134 8.53 -20.20 23.51
N LEU A 135 9.65 -19.70 23.00
CA LEU A 135 10.51 -18.74 23.71
C LEU A 135 10.07 -17.28 23.45
N GLY A 136 9.33 -16.68 24.37
CA GLY A 136 8.74 -15.34 24.23
C GLY A 136 9.23 -14.32 25.26
N TYR A 137 8.94 -13.03 25.01
CA TYR A 137 9.21 -11.92 25.92
C TYR A 137 7.96 -11.63 26.76
N GLN A 138 7.95 -12.06 28.02
CA GLN A 138 6.84 -11.76 28.92
C GLN A 138 6.78 -10.25 29.22
N ARG A 139 5.61 -9.64 29.03
CA ARG A 139 5.39 -8.21 29.32
C ARG A 139 4.66 -8.01 30.64
N PRO A 140 4.83 -6.83 31.29
CA PRO A 140 4.06 -6.47 32.47
C PRO A 140 2.56 -6.41 32.20
N GLY A 141 1.78 -6.54 33.28
CA GLY A 141 0.33 -6.39 33.25
C GLY A 141 -0.39 -7.39 32.33
N ASN A 142 -1.32 -6.87 31.53
CA ASN A 142 -2.15 -7.65 30.60
C ASN A 142 -1.66 -7.56 29.14
N ARG A 143 -0.45 -7.01 28.89
CA ARG A 143 0.10 -6.82 27.54
C ARG A 143 0.36 -8.13 26.79
N GLY A 144 0.54 -9.23 27.52
CA GLY A 144 0.77 -10.56 26.96
C GLY A 144 2.25 -10.89 26.75
N VAL A 145 2.54 -11.70 25.73
CA VAL A 145 3.90 -12.20 25.44
C VAL A 145 4.30 -11.81 24.01
N GLY A 146 5.47 -11.19 23.89
CA GLY A 146 6.05 -10.83 22.60
C GLY A 146 6.78 -11.99 21.94
N THR A 147 6.60 -12.16 20.63
CA THR A 147 7.46 -13.00 19.78
C THR A 147 8.74 -12.25 19.37
N ARG A 148 8.73 -10.92 19.51
CA ARG A 148 9.84 -9.98 19.26
C ARG A 148 9.93 -8.91 20.36
N ASN A 149 11.00 -8.13 20.35
CA ASN A 149 11.29 -7.03 21.27
C ASN A 149 11.92 -5.87 20.50
N TYR A 150 11.07 -5.05 19.89
CA TYR A 150 11.46 -3.87 19.12
C TYR A 150 11.33 -2.58 19.93
N ILE A 151 12.17 -1.60 19.61
CA ILE A 151 11.91 -0.19 19.92
C ILE A 151 11.28 0.43 18.67
N VAL A 152 10.16 1.13 18.85
CA VAL A 152 9.41 1.71 17.74
C VAL A 152 9.40 3.23 17.81
N VAL A 153 9.65 3.86 16.66
CA VAL A 153 9.41 5.29 16.44
C VAL A 153 8.17 5.44 15.57
N MET A 154 7.12 6.07 16.10
CA MET A 154 5.83 6.17 15.42
C MET A 154 5.42 7.63 15.28
N GLY A 155 5.09 8.03 14.05
CA GLY A 155 4.40 9.30 13.81
C GLY A 155 2.92 9.17 14.17
N THR A 156 2.32 10.16 14.84
CA THR A 156 0.86 10.17 15.04
C THR A 156 0.11 10.56 13.77
N THR A 157 0.81 11.17 12.80
CA THR A 157 0.28 11.60 11.50
C THR A 157 1.32 11.38 10.40
N SER A 158 0.87 11.40 9.14
CA SER A 158 1.76 11.32 7.98
C SER A 158 2.81 12.42 7.91
N ARG A 159 2.60 13.58 8.56
CA ARG A 159 3.54 14.72 8.54
C ARG A 159 4.88 14.43 9.21
N THR A 160 4.95 13.39 10.03
CA THR A 160 6.16 13.01 10.79
C THR A 160 6.80 11.72 10.29
N SER A 161 6.28 11.14 9.19
CA SER A 161 6.74 9.86 8.65
C SER A 161 8.21 9.86 8.25
N SER A 162 8.69 10.91 7.57
CA SER A 162 10.12 11.04 7.21
C SER A 162 11.01 11.20 8.44
N PHE A 163 10.57 11.94 9.47
CA PHE A 163 11.30 12.07 10.74
C PHE A 163 11.45 10.71 11.43
N ALA A 164 10.35 9.96 11.55
CA ALA A 164 10.36 8.64 12.19
C ALA A 164 11.28 7.65 11.47
N ARG A 165 11.19 7.59 10.13
CA ARG A 165 12.10 6.78 9.29
C ARG A 165 13.55 7.17 9.50
N ARG A 166 13.87 8.46 9.43
CA ARG A 166 15.22 8.97 9.58
C ARG A 166 15.81 8.66 10.95
N LEU A 167 15.02 8.81 12.01
CA LEU A 167 15.46 8.51 13.38
C LEU A 167 15.74 7.02 13.56
N ALA A 168 14.85 6.13 13.08
CA ALA A 168 15.06 4.69 13.15
C ALA A 168 16.32 4.26 12.37
N GLU A 169 16.51 4.78 11.15
CA GLU A 169 17.73 4.56 10.35
C GLU A 169 19.00 5.00 11.09
N MET A 170 18.98 6.18 11.72
CA MET A 170 20.11 6.71 12.49
C MET A 170 20.44 5.87 13.74
N CYS A 171 19.45 5.21 14.34
CA CYS A 171 19.67 4.31 15.47
C CYS A 171 20.27 2.96 15.01
N CYS A 172 19.99 2.55 13.78
CA CYS A 172 20.49 1.31 13.19
C CYS A 172 21.85 1.47 12.48
N ARG A 173 22.20 2.67 12.00
CA ARG A 173 23.46 2.98 11.31
C ARG A 173 24.43 3.73 12.24
N GLY A 174 25.55 3.09 12.60
CA GLY A 174 26.62 3.72 13.40
C GLY A 174 28.01 3.45 12.82
N GLU A 175 28.78 4.50 12.57
CA GLU A 175 30.13 4.47 11.96
C GLU A 175 31.27 4.08 12.92
N VAL A 176 30.99 3.74 14.18
CA VAL A 176 32.02 3.27 15.13
C VAL A 176 31.39 2.23 16.07
N THR A 177 31.89 1.00 15.98
CA THR A 177 31.76 -0.13 16.94
C THR A 177 30.38 -0.76 17.18
N SER A 178 30.28 -2.07 16.85
CA SER A 178 29.21 -3.06 17.14
C SER A 178 27.80 -2.76 16.64
N SER A 179 27.24 -3.67 15.85
CA SER A 179 25.81 -3.62 15.49
C SER A 179 24.96 -3.61 16.77
N LEU A 180 23.82 -2.88 16.79
CA LEU A 180 22.92 -2.80 17.97
C LEU A 180 22.67 -4.18 18.60
N GLN A 181 22.50 -5.21 17.76
CA GLN A 181 22.28 -6.60 18.14
C GLN A 181 23.44 -7.23 18.92
N GLU A 182 24.69 -6.85 18.63
CA GLU A 182 25.87 -7.37 19.34
C GLU A 182 25.95 -6.81 20.77
N ALA A 183 25.59 -5.54 20.95
CA ALA A 183 25.59 -4.89 22.27
C ALA A 183 24.33 -5.23 23.08
N TYR A 184 23.19 -5.39 22.41
CA TYR A 184 21.87 -5.59 23.01
C TYR A 184 21.16 -6.81 22.38
N PRO A 185 21.57 -8.04 22.73
CA PRO A 185 21.11 -9.25 22.06
C PRO A 185 19.62 -9.54 22.23
N ASN A 186 18.95 -8.95 23.23
CA ASN A 186 17.52 -9.11 23.46
C ASN A 186 16.68 -8.03 22.74
N ILE A 187 17.29 -7.12 21.99
CA ILE A 187 16.58 -6.12 21.18
C ILE A 187 16.61 -6.57 19.74
N ASP A 188 15.46 -6.81 19.12
CA ASP A 188 15.38 -7.26 17.71
C ASP A 188 15.63 -6.11 16.71
N GLY A 189 15.50 -4.85 17.15
CA GLY A 189 15.88 -3.67 16.36
C GLY A 189 15.16 -2.38 16.78
N VAL A 190 15.49 -1.29 16.07
CA VAL A 190 14.74 -0.03 16.10
C VAL A 190 14.05 0.14 14.75
N VAL A 191 12.72 0.27 14.74
CA VAL A 191 11.93 0.37 13.51
C VAL A 191 11.02 1.59 13.52
N ALA A 192 10.71 2.10 12.33
CA ALA A 192 9.72 3.16 12.17
C ALA A 192 8.35 2.56 11.82
N VAL A 193 7.29 3.12 12.40
CA VAL A 193 5.91 2.90 11.99
C VAL A 193 5.40 4.21 11.40
N THR A 194 5.23 4.21 10.08
CA THR A 194 4.78 5.37 9.31
C THR A 194 3.53 5.03 8.54
N HIS A 195 2.60 5.98 8.44
CA HIS A 195 1.33 5.81 7.75
C HIS A 195 0.91 7.12 7.04
N THR A 196 -0.17 7.05 6.27
CA THR A 196 -0.68 8.16 5.44
C THR A 196 -1.73 9.04 6.13
N GLU A 197 -2.24 8.57 7.27
CA GLU A 197 -3.39 9.17 7.97
C GLU A 197 -3.08 10.41 8.83
N GLY A 198 -4.11 11.20 9.12
CA GLY A 198 -4.08 12.31 10.08
C GLY A 198 -3.27 13.54 9.64
N GLY A 199 -2.81 13.60 8.39
CA GLY A 199 -1.98 14.70 7.89
C GLY A 199 -2.75 15.93 7.38
N GLU A 200 -4.07 15.85 7.31
CA GLU A 200 -4.96 16.94 6.85
C GLU A 200 -5.19 17.99 7.94
N GLY A 201 -5.70 19.16 7.55
CA GLY A 201 -6.06 20.23 8.49
C GLY A 201 -7.37 19.93 9.23
N SER A 202 -8.22 19.08 8.67
CA SER A 202 -9.51 18.70 9.21
C SER A 202 -9.46 17.38 9.99
N THR A 203 -10.43 17.17 10.88
CA THR A 203 -10.59 15.89 11.58
C THR A 203 -10.98 14.81 10.58
N PRO A 204 -10.24 13.68 10.49
CA PRO A 204 -10.55 12.62 9.54
C PRO A 204 -11.80 11.84 9.98
N ASN A 205 -12.54 11.27 9.02
CA ASN A 205 -13.75 10.50 9.30
C ASN A 205 -13.46 9.18 10.02
N ASN A 206 -12.24 8.65 9.88
CA ASN A 206 -11.77 7.44 10.54
C ASN A 206 -11.08 7.70 11.90
N ILE A 207 -11.21 8.88 12.52
CA ILE A 207 -10.45 9.28 13.72
C ILE A 207 -10.44 8.25 14.86
N ASP A 208 -11.58 7.65 15.17
CA ASP A 208 -11.68 6.64 16.24
C ASP A 208 -10.90 5.36 15.90
N MET A 209 -10.94 4.94 14.63
CA MET A 209 -10.15 3.80 14.14
C MET A 209 -8.66 4.11 14.14
N LEU A 210 -8.27 5.32 13.73
CA LEU A 210 -6.88 5.76 13.76
C LEU A 210 -6.33 5.73 15.20
N LEU A 211 -7.01 6.40 16.14
CA LEU A 211 -6.58 6.43 17.54
C LEU A 211 -6.54 5.04 18.17
N ARG A 212 -7.52 4.18 17.88
CA ARG A 212 -7.52 2.79 18.34
C ARG A 212 -6.31 2.02 17.81
N THR A 213 -5.99 2.19 16.54
CA THR A 213 -4.87 1.49 15.89
C THR A 213 -3.53 1.92 16.50
N LEU A 214 -3.32 3.22 16.66
CA LEU A 214 -2.11 3.77 17.30
C LEU A 214 -1.98 3.33 18.77
N ALA A 215 -3.10 3.29 19.50
CA ALA A 215 -3.14 2.81 20.88
C ALA A 215 -2.79 1.31 20.97
N GLY A 216 -3.37 0.49 20.09
CA GLY A 216 -3.09 -0.94 19.97
C GLY A 216 -1.63 -1.23 19.65
N PHE A 217 -1.03 -0.50 18.70
CA PHE A 217 0.41 -0.57 18.45
C PHE A 217 1.20 -0.23 19.70
N THR A 218 0.89 0.87 20.39
CA THR A 218 1.65 1.32 21.57
C THR A 218 1.75 0.25 22.66
N VAL A 219 0.68 -0.50 22.93
CA VAL A 219 0.68 -1.55 23.97
C VAL A 219 1.07 -2.94 23.45
N HIS A 220 1.33 -3.09 22.15
CA HIS A 220 1.56 -4.38 21.50
C HIS A 220 2.71 -5.16 22.18
N PRO A 221 2.58 -6.49 22.41
CA PRO A 221 3.58 -7.25 23.16
C PRO A 221 4.95 -7.35 22.50
N ASN A 222 5.06 -7.15 21.17
CA ASN A 222 6.36 -7.12 20.50
C ASN A 222 7.15 -5.81 20.71
N ILE A 223 6.56 -4.82 21.39
CA ILE A 223 7.19 -3.52 21.61
C ILE A 223 7.78 -3.46 23.02
N GLY A 224 9.10 -3.28 23.08
CA GLY A 224 9.83 -3.02 24.31
C GLY A 224 9.74 -1.56 24.73
N ALA A 225 9.85 -0.63 23.77
CA ALA A 225 9.66 0.80 23.99
C ALA A 225 9.07 1.54 22.78
N MET A 226 8.38 2.65 23.03
CA MET A 226 7.69 3.45 21.99
C MET A 226 8.01 4.95 22.10
N LEU A 227 8.50 5.55 21.02
CA LEU A 227 8.61 7.00 20.84
C LEU A 227 7.51 7.48 19.89
N LEU A 228 6.56 8.26 20.40
CA LEU A 228 5.46 8.82 19.62
C LEU A 228 5.75 10.29 19.30
N VAL A 229 5.71 10.66 18.02
CA VAL A 229 6.11 12.00 17.55
C VAL A 229 4.97 12.74 16.85
N ASP A 230 4.84 14.04 17.18
CA ASP A 230 3.91 14.99 16.56
C ASP A 230 4.51 16.41 16.54
N TYR A 231 3.94 17.33 15.76
CA TYR A 231 4.20 18.77 15.92
C TYR A 231 3.28 19.41 16.97
N GLY A 232 2.16 18.76 17.31
CA GLY A 232 1.15 19.23 18.26
C GLY A 232 0.16 20.23 17.68
N THR A 233 0.21 20.47 16.37
CA THR A 233 -0.66 21.39 15.64
C THR A 233 -1.57 20.67 14.64
N GLU A 234 -1.34 19.38 14.43
CA GLU A 234 -2.12 18.54 13.53
C GLU A 234 -3.52 18.23 14.09
N ALA A 235 -4.42 17.78 13.22
CA ALA A 235 -5.76 17.32 13.62
C ALA A 235 -5.74 16.09 14.56
N VAL A 236 -4.62 15.37 14.59
CA VAL A 236 -4.40 14.22 15.47
C VAL A 236 -3.07 14.38 16.19
N THR A 237 -3.12 14.48 17.52
CA THR A 237 -1.95 14.78 18.35
C THR A 237 -1.64 13.68 19.36
N ASN A 238 -0.42 13.73 19.90
CA ASN A 238 0.02 12.94 21.04
C ASN A 238 -0.91 13.08 22.26
N GLU A 239 -1.46 14.28 22.50
CA GLU A 239 -2.40 14.53 23.59
C GLU A 239 -3.73 13.80 23.37
N MET A 240 -4.25 13.81 22.15
CA MET A 240 -5.47 13.08 21.79
C MET A 240 -5.29 11.57 21.93
N LEU A 241 -4.16 11.04 21.46
CA LEU A 241 -3.84 9.62 21.59
C LEU A 241 -3.70 9.22 23.07
N LYS A 242 -2.97 10.00 23.87
CA LYS A 242 -2.85 9.75 25.31
C LYS A 242 -4.21 9.78 26.01
N ALA A 243 -5.05 10.77 25.70
CA ALA A 243 -6.40 10.87 26.26
C ALA A 243 -7.28 9.69 25.86
N TYR A 244 -7.21 9.25 24.59
CA TYR A 244 -7.89 8.06 24.10
C TYR A 244 -7.46 6.81 24.87
N MET A 245 -6.14 6.58 24.99
CA MET A 245 -5.59 5.42 25.69
C MET A 245 -6.04 5.36 27.16
N LEU A 246 -6.04 6.49 27.87
CA LEU A 246 -6.51 6.57 29.26
C LEU A 246 -8.02 6.33 29.38
N ARG A 247 -8.80 6.87 28.45
CA ARG A 247 -10.27 6.71 28.42
C ARG A 247 -10.69 5.26 28.15
N GLU A 248 -10.02 4.61 27.20
CA GLU A 248 -10.32 3.24 26.77
C GLU A 248 -9.57 2.18 27.60
N GLY A 249 -8.78 2.58 28.60
CA GLY A 249 -8.13 1.64 29.53
C GLY A 249 -6.94 0.86 28.95
N TYR A 250 -6.23 1.42 27.96
CA TYR A 250 -4.99 0.85 27.47
C TYR A 250 -3.90 0.91 28.55
N ALA A 251 -3.14 -0.17 28.71
CA ALA A 251 -2.09 -0.34 29.72
C ALA A 251 -0.81 0.47 29.40
N LEU A 252 -0.93 1.79 29.28
CA LEU A 252 0.14 2.70 28.91
C LEU A 252 1.30 2.71 29.93
N ASP A 253 0.98 2.54 31.22
CA ASP A 253 1.97 2.50 32.30
C ASP A 253 2.86 1.25 32.26
N ASP A 254 2.45 0.20 31.53
CA ASP A 254 3.20 -1.05 31.32
C ASP A 254 4.13 -0.98 30.09
N VAL A 255 4.25 0.18 29.45
CA VAL A 255 5.08 0.42 28.25
C VAL A 255 6.14 1.47 28.58
N VAL A 256 7.40 1.19 28.28
CA VAL A 256 8.43 2.23 28.25
C VAL A 256 8.11 3.14 27.06
N HIS A 257 7.72 4.39 27.29
CA HIS A 257 7.30 5.26 26.20
C HIS A 257 7.63 6.73 26.44
N ARG A 258 7.61 7.51 25.36
CA ARG A 258 7.60 8.97 25.43
C ARG A 258 6.76 9.54 24.29
N PHE A 259 5.86 10.46 24.63
CA PHE A 259 5.24 11.38 23.69
C PHE A 259 6.18 12.57 23.51
N TYR A 260 6.70 12.77 22.30
CA TYR A 260 7.71 13.78 21.98
C TYR A 260 7.15 14.75 20.93
N ARG A 261 7.19 16.04 21.26
CA ARG A 261 6.75 17.10 20.36
C ARG A 261 7.96 17.68 19.63
N LEU A 262 7.89 17.74 18.30
CA LEU A 262 8.89 18.38 17.45
C LEU A 262 8.73 19.89 17.55
N GLN A 263 9.75 20.58 18.09
CA GLN A 263 9.73 22.02 18.33
C GLN A 263 11.05 22.71 18.00
N GLY A 264 12.10 21.93 17.69
CA GLY A 264 13.39 22.45 17.29
C GLY A 264 13.62 22.26 15.80
N SER A 265 14.86 22.50 15.38
CA SER A 265 15.29 22.12 14.03
C SER A 265 15.26 20.59 13.86
N PHE A 266 15.09 20.11 12.64
CA PHE A 266 15.08 18.69 12.28
C PHE A 266 16.25 17.90 12.89
N ASP A 267 17.49 18.40 12.79
CA ASP A 267 18.69 17.71 13.32
C ASP A 267 18.75 17.69 14.85
N THR A 268 18.28 18.76 15.49
CA THR A 268 18.18 18.84 16.96
C THR A 268 17.17 17.83 17.47
N ASP A 269 15.98 17.77 16.86
CA ASP A 269 14.95 16.82 17.26
C ASP A 269 15.35 15.36 16.97
N LEU A 270 16.07 15.10 15.88
CA LEU A 270 16.67 13.77 15.62
C LEU A 270 17.68 13.39 16.70
N SER A 271 18.52 14.33 17.13
CA SER A 271 19.51 14.10 18.19
C SER A 271 18.84 13.81 19.54
N ASN A 272 17.82 14.59 19.89
CA ASN A 272 17.03 14.38 21.11
C ASN A 272 16.29 13.03 21.10
N GLY A 273 15.66 12.69 19.97
CA GLY A 273 15.00 11.40 19.77
C GLY A 273 15.97 10.23 19.95
N ARG A 274 17.19 10.35 19.42
CA ARG A 274 18.24 9.34 19.57
C ARG A 274 18.70 9.20 21.02
N GLU A 275 18.87 10.31 21.75
CA GLU A 275 19.22 10.29 23.16
C GLU A 275 18.15 9.58 24.01
N ILE A 276 16.87 9.83 23.72
CA ILE A 276 15.75 9.13 24.37
C ILE A 276 15.84 7.62 24.15
N ILE A 277 16.02 7.19 22.89
CA ILE A 277 16.11 5.77 22.54
C ILE A 277 17.33 5.12 23.20
N ASN A 278 18.49 5.79 23.20
CA ASN A 278 19.70 5.31 23.86
C ASN A 278 19.47 5.08 25.36
N GLY A 279 18.70 5.96 26.02
CA GLY A 279 18.32 5.81 27.42
C GLY A 279 17.42 4.60 27.73
N TRP A 280 16.83 3.97 26.72
CA TRP A 280 15.97 2.79 26.88
C TRP A 280 16.69 1.47 26.63
N LEU A 281 17.85 1.48 25.96
CA LEU A 281 18.50 0.25 25.49
C LEU A 281 18.75 -0.77 26.61
N ASP A 282 19.32 -0.34 27.74
CA ASP A 282 19.57 -1.25 28.87
C ASP A 282 18.27 -1.82 29.46
N THR A 283 17.23 -0.99 29.58
CA THR A 283 15.93 -1.40 30.13
C THR A 283 15.26 -2.42 29.23
N VAL A 284 15.21 -2.15 27.93
CA VAL A 284 14.56 -3.04 26.95
C VAL A 284 15.34 -4.34 26.79
N ASN A 285 16.68 -4.28 26.82
CA ASN A 285 17.55 -5.45 26.74
C ASN A 285 17.54 -6.33 28.00
N SER A 286 17.07 -5.81 29.14
CA SER A 286 17.00 -6.57 30.40
C SER A 286 15.93 -7.67 30.42
N VAL A 287 15.06 -7.71 29.40
CA VAL A 287 13.98 -8.70 29.27
C VAL A 287 14.44 -9.84 28.34
N PRO A 288 14.89 -11.00 28.87
CA PRO A 288 15.25 -12.14 28.04
C PRO A 288 14.01 -12.87 27.53
N ARG A 289 14.19 -13.70 26.50
CA ARG A 289 13.20 -14.73 26.16
C ARG A 289 13.08 -15.75 27.29
N ALA A 290 11.87 -16.23 27.54
CA ALA A 290 11.56 -17.30 28.47
C ALA A 290 10.55 -18.29 27.85
N GLU A 291 10.47 -19.51 28.36
CA GLU A 291 9.42 -20.44 27.94
C GLU A 291 8.04 -19.87 28.29
N GLN A 292 7.17 -19.79 27.29
CA GLN A 292 5.82 -19.25 27.39
C GLN A 292 4.85 -20.21 26.69
N PRO A 293 3.65 -20.43 27.25
CA PRO A 293 2.68 -21.34 26.65
C PRO A 293 2.12 -20.76 25.34
N LEU A 294 1.80 -21.65 24.40
CA LEU A 294 1.23 -21.30 23.08
C LEU A 294 -0.10 -20.54 23.15
N GLU A 295 -0.77 -20.55 24.31
CA GLU A 295 -1.97 -19.73 24.57
C GLU A 295 -1.73 -18.22 24.38
N ASN A 296 -0.47 -17.78 24.43
CA ASN A 296 -0.11 -16.38 24.20
C ASN A 296 0.09 -16.03 22.72
N LEU A 297 -0.02 -16.99 21.79
CA LEU A 297 0.02 -16.70 20.36
C LEU A 297 -1.33 -16.18 19.88
N LYS A 298 -1.27 -15.07 19.15
CA LYS A 298 -2.41 -14.45 18.47
C LYS A 298 -2.05 -14.32 17.00
N ILE A 299 -2.68 -15.14 16.16
CA ILE A 299 -2.37 -15.26 14.74
C ILE A 299 -3.28 -14.34 13.93
N ALA A 300 -2.69 -13.46 13.13
CA ALA A 300 -3.36 -12.76 12.04
C ALA A 300 -3.44 -13.68 10.81
N LEU A 301 -4.64 -13.90 10.28
CA LEU A 301 -4.89 -14.66 9.05
C LEU A 301 -5.19 -13.67 7.93
N GLN A 302 -4.33 -13.61 6.92
CA GLN A 302 -4.44 -12.65 5.83
C GLN A 302 -4.20 -13.30 4.46
N CYS A 303 -4.91 -12.84 3.43
CA CYS A 303 -4.58 -13.11 2.03
C CYS A 303 -3.85 -11.92 1.37
N GLY A 304 -2.98 -12.24 0.41
CA GLY A 304 -2.38 -11.27 -0.50
C GLY A 304 -2.92 -11.44 -1.93
N GLY A 305 -2.04 -11.73 -2.88
CA GLY A 305 -2.43 -12.07 -4.25
C GLY A 305 -3.08 -13.46 -4.35
N SER A 306 -4.39 -13.55 -4.14
CA SER A 306 -5.17 -14.80 -4.21
C SER A 306 -5.27 -15.39 -5.64
N ASP A 307 -5.35 -16.71 -5.71
CA ASP A 307 -5.55 -17.51 -6.92
C ASP A 307 -6.61 -18.61 -6.69
N ALA A 308 -6.91 -19.41 -7.71
CA ALA A 308 -7.87 -20.51 -7.59
C ALA A 308 -7.48 -21.59 -6.55
N PHE A 309 -6.19 -21.73 -6.22
CA PHE A 309 -5.69 -22.73 -5.28
C PHE A 309 -5.62 -22.24 -3.83
N SER A 310 -5.78 -20.94 -3.60
CA SER A 310 -5.76 -20.34 -2.27
C SER A 310 -6.75 -21.02 -1.32
N GLY A 311 -7.98 -21.27 -1.78
CA GLY A 311 -9.00 -22.01 -1.02
C GLY A 311 -8.83 -23.53 -0.99
N VAL A 312 -7.85 -24.10 -1.70
CA VAL A 312 -7.60 -25.54 -1.80
C VAL A 312 -6.38 -25.97 -0.98
N SER A 313 -5.33 -25.16 -0.95
CA SER A 313 -4.06 -25.46 -0.26
C SER A 313 -3.75 -24.47 0.85
N GLY A 314 -3.41 -23.22 0.51
CA GLY A 314 -2.85 -22.23 1.44
C GLY A 314 -3.79 -21.84 2.59
N ASN A 315 -5.04 -21.47 2.30
CA ASN A 315 -6.01 -21.08 3.32
C ASN A 315 -6.37 -22.25 4.25
N PRO A 316 -6.67 -23.47 3.74
CA PRO A 316 -6.83 -24.64 4.59
C PRO A 316 -5.62 -24.97 5.48
N LEU A 317 -4.39 -24.79 4.98
CA LEU A 317 -3.17 -25.02 5.76
C LEU A 317 -3.04 -24.01 6.91
N ALA A 318 -3.25 -22.73 6.63
CA ALA A 318 -3.29 -21.69 7.66
C ALA A 318 -4.38 -21.96 8.70
N ALA A 319 -5.57 -22.40 8.26
CA ALA A 319 -6.68 -22.76 9.11
C ALA A 319 -6.37 -23.98 10.01
N TYR A 320 -5.64 -24.97 9.49
CA TYR A 320 -5.21 -26.13 10.26
C TYR A 320 -4.32 -25.69 11.44
N VAL A 321 -3.31 -24.87 11.19
CA VAL A 321 -2.40 -24.41 12.25
C VAL A 321 -3.13 -23.47 13.23
N ALA A 322 -3.99 -22.58 12.73
CA ALA A 322 -4.84 -21.73 13.57
C ALA A 322 -5.75 -22.54 14.52
N LYS A 323 -6.36 -23.63 14.01
CA LYS A 323 -7.12 -24.58 14.84
C LYS A 323 -6.26 -25.15 15.96
N GLU A 324 -5.05 -25.63 15.65
CA GLU A 324 -4.18 -26.21 16.67
C GLU A 324 -3.76 -25.18 17.73
N VAL A 325 -3.45 -23.94 17.33
CA VAL A 325 -3.15 -22.86 18.28
C VAL A 325 -4.36 -22.53 19.18
N ILE A 326 -5.59 -22.50 18.63
CA ILE A 326 -6.82 -22.34 19.44
C ILE A 326 -6.99 -23.52 20.42
N ARG A 327 -6.65 -24.74 20.02
CA ARG A 327 -6.67 -25.91 20.91
C ARG A 327 -5.61 -25.84 22.01
N TYR A 328 -4.52 -25.10 21.82
CA TYR A 328 -3.58 -24.74 22.89
C TYR A 328 -4.00 -23.51 23.70
N GLY A 329 -5.13 -22.87 23.37
CA GLY A 329 -5.69 -21.72 24.09
C GLY A 329 -5.31 -20.35 23.52
N GLY A 330 -4.73 -20.28 22.32
CA GLY A 330 -4.40 -19.03 21.64
C GLY A 330 -5.57 -18.40 20.88
N CYS A 331 -5.26 -17.43 20.04
CA CYS A 331 -6.23 -16.74 19.18
C CYS A 331 -5.87 -16.85 17.70
N ALA A 332 -6.88 -16.81 16.85
CA ALA A 332 -6.72 -16.53 15.42
C ALA A 332 -7.72 -15.45 14.99
N ASN A 333 -7.29 -14.53 14.14
CA ASN A 333 -8.07 -13.39 13.67
C ASN A 333 -8.15 -13.41 12.15
N LEU A 334 -9.35 -13.62 11.62
CA LEU A 334 -9.66 -13.42 10.21
C LEU A 334 -10.23 -12.01 10.01
N ALA A 335 -9.85 -11.34 8.94
CA ALA A 335 -10.36 -10.01 8.61
C ALA A 335 -10.94 -10.02 7.19
N GLU A 336 -10.75 -8.95 6.41
CA GLU A 336 -11.10 -8.87 4.99
C GLU A 336 -12.62 -8.98 4.74
N THR A 337 -13.40 -8.02 5.22
CA THR A 337 -14.88 -8.06 5.18
C THR A 337 -15.44 -8.25 3.76
N ASP A 338 -14.86 -7.60 2.77
CA ASP A 338 -15.25 -7.73 1.37
C ASP A 338 -14.94 -9.12 0.79
N GLU A 339 -13.85 -9.74 1.23
CA GLU A 339 -13.47 -11.12 0.88
C GLU A 339 -14.29 -12.19 1.61
N LEU A 340 -15.32 -11.82 2.38
CA LEU A 340 -16.28 -12.79 2.93
C LEU A 340 -17.70 -12.63 2.35
N ILE A 341 -17.92 -11.66 1.47
CA ILE A 341 -19.21 -11.45 0.81
C ILE A 341 -19.51 -12.63 -0.13
N GLY A 342 -20.57 -13.38 0.16
CA GLY A 342 -20.92 -14.63 -0.51
C GLY A 342 -20.50 -15.91 0.20
N SER A 343 -19.73 -15.80 1.28
CA SER A 343 -19.27 -16.94 2.08
C SER A 343 -20.00 -17.06 3.43
N GLU A 344 -21.04 -16.25 3.65
CA GLU A 344 -21.75 -16.13 4.92
C GLU A 344 -22.28 -17.48 5.40
N ALA A 345 -22.81 -18.28 4.47
CA ALA A 345 -23.28 -19.63 4.75
C ALA A 345 -22.19 -20.54 5.32
N TYR A 346 -20.93 -20.39 4.89
CA TYR A 346 -19.81 -21.16 5.42
C TYR A 346 -19.41 -20.68 6.81
N ILE A 347 -19.25 -19.37 7.01
CA ILE A 347 -18.82 -18.81 8.31
C ILE A 347 -19.86 -19.14 9.40
N LEU A 348 -21.14 -19.04 9.09
CA LEU A 348 -22.23 -19.23 10.04
C LEU A 348 -22.59 -20.70 10.33
N GLN A 349 -21.93 -21.68 9.70
CA GLN A 349 -22.10 -23.10 10.03
C GLN A 349 -21.68 -23.44 11.47
N ASN A 350 -20.73 -22.70 12.03
CA ASN A 350 -20.26 -22.89 13.40
C ASN A 350 -19.93 -21.53 14.02
N VAL A 351 -20.93 -20.88 14.61
CA VAL A 351 -20.81 -19.56 15.26
C VAL A 351 -21.40 -19.65 16.66
N ARG A 352 -20.72 -19.01 17.63
CA ARG A 352 -20.98 -19.19 19.06
C ARG A 352 -22.43 -18.99 19.44
N ASP A 353 -23.05 -17.91 18.96
CA ASP A 353 -24.41 -17.55 19.30
C ASP A 353 -25.05 -16.66 18.23
N LEU A 354 -26.36 -16.46 18.37
CA LEU A 354 -27.16 -15.69 17.43
C LEU A 354 -26.75 -14.21 17.41
N ALA A 355 -26.24 -13.66 18.51
CA ALA A 355 -25.79 -12.27 18.57
C ALA A 355 -24.53 -12.09 17.71
N THR A 356 -23.56 -12.99 17.83
CA THR A 356 -22.33 -13.03 17.03
C THR A 356 -22.65 -13.19 15.54
N ALA A 357 -23.59 -14.08 15.20
CA ALA A 357 -24.06 -14.25 13.82
C ALA A 357 -24.65 -12.95 13.24
N ARG A 358 -25.48 -12.24 14.02
CA ARG A 358 -26.07 -10.95 13.60
C ARG A 358 -25.01 -9.86 13.47
N THR A 359 -24.03 -9.80 14.38
CA THR A 359 -22.93 -8.83 14.29
C THR A 359 -22.08 -9.06 13.06
N PHE A 360 -21.81 -10.32 12.69
CA PHE A 360 -21.09 -10.67 11.47
C PHE A 360 -21.84 -10.17 10.22
N LEU A 361 -23.12 -10.52 10.08
CA LEU A 361 -23.93 -10.09 8.94
C LEU A 361 -24.08 -8.56 8.86
N ASN A 362 -24.29 -7.89 10.00
CA ASN A 362 -24.36 -6.43 10.03
C ASN A 362 -23.02 -5.77 9.64
N THR A 363 -21.88 -6.42 9.95
CA THR A 363 -20.57 -5.91 9.55
C THR A 363 -20.43 -5.93 8.03
N ILE A 364 -20.83 -7.03 7.38
CA ILE A 364 -20.87 -7.13 5.92
C ILE A 364 -21.76 -6.05 5.31
N GLU A 365 -22.97 -5.86 5.82
CA GLU A 365 -23.90 -4.86 5.27
C GLU A 365 -23.41 -3.42 5.47
N ARG A 366 -22.83 -3.09 6.63
CA ARG A 366 -22.20 -1.77 6.86
C ARG A 366 -21.03 -1.52 5.92
N PHE A 367 -20.24 -2.55 5.61
CA PHE A 367 -19.15 -2.43 4.66
C PHE A 367 -19.68 -2.14 3.25
N LYS A 368 -20.67 -2.92 2.78
CA LYS A 368 -21.35 -2.72 1.49
C LYS A 368 -21.94 -1.31 1.37
N GLU A 369 -22.58 -0.82 2.43
CA GLU A 369 -23.13 0.53 2.46
C GLU A 369 -22.03 1.59 2.33
N ARG A 370 -20.92 1.45 3.07
CA ARG A 370 -19.80 2.40 3.03
C ARG A 370 -19.15 2.48 1.65
N VAL A 371 -18.94 1.35 0.98
CA VAL A 371 -18.36 1.35 -0.38
C VAL A 371 -19.34 1.89 -1.41
N ALA A 372 -20.65 1.69 -1.23
CA ALA A 372 -21.69 2.22 -2.11
C ALA A 372 -21.75 3.75 -2.09
N TRP A 373 -21.45 4.41 -0.96
CA TRP A 373 -21.34 5.88 -0.89
C TRP A 373 -20.26 6.46 -1.81
N HIS A 374 -19.31 5.62 -2.22
CA HIS A 374 -18.20 5.98 -3.08
C HIS A 374 -18.40 5.51 -4.53
N GLY A 375 -19.58 4.96 -4.87
CA GLY A 375 -19.87 4.44 -6.21
C GLY A 375 -19.29 3.05 -6.48
N HIS A 376 -18.95 2.30 -5.43
CA HIS A 376 -18.37 0.96 -5.53
C HIS A 376 -19.28 -0.12 -4.95
N SER A 377 -19.06 -1.35 -5.39
CA SER A 377 -19.75 -2.54 -4.90
C SER A 377 -18.77 -3.70 -4.74
N ALA A 378 -19.18 -4.71 -3.97
CA ALA A 378 -18.37 -5.89 -3.69
C ALA A 378 -17.96 -6.65 -4.97
N GLU A 379 -18.80 -6.60 -6.01
CA GLU A 379 -18.55 -7.22 -7.32
C GLU A 379 -17.35 -6.61 -8.08
N GLY A 380 -16.89 -5.42 -7.65
CA GLY A 380 -15.65 -4.79 -8.12
C GLY A 380 -14.38 -5.56 -7.76
N ASN A 381 -14.44 -6.49 -6.80
CA ASN A 381 -13.43 -7.50 -6.46
C ASN A 381 -13.93 -8.84 -7.04
N PRO A 382 -13.17 -9.71 -7.76
CA PRO A 382 -11.72 -9.81 -8.00
C PRO A 382 -11.08 -8.80 -8.98
N SER A 383 -9.76 -8.61 -8.82
CA SER A 383 -8.89 -7.84 -9.73
C SER A 383 -8.59 -8.56 -11.05
N GLY A 384 -8.06 -7.84 -12.05
CA GLY A 384 -7.67 -8.44 -13.34
C GLY A 384 -6.60 -9.54 -13.23
N GLY A 385 -5.69 -9.46 -12.24
CA GLY A 385 -4.71 -10.50 -11.95
C GLY A 385 -5.36 -11.76 -11.35
N ASN A 386 -6.37 -11.60 -10.50
CA ASN A 386 -7.14 -12.70 -9.93
C ASN A 386 -7.99 -13.41 -11.00
N ASN A 387 -8.63 -12.64 -11.90
CA ASN A 387 -9.41 -13.19 -13.01
C ASN A 387 -8.54 -14.13 -13.87
N PHE A 388 -7.35 -13.67 -14.26
CA PHE A 388 -6.41 -14.46 -15.05
C PHE A 388 -6.05 -15.81 -14.40
N ARG A 389 -6.11 -15.91 -13.07
CA ARG A 389 -5.79 -17.11 -12.28
C ARG A 389 -7.00 -17.89 -11.78
N GLY A 390 -8.17 -17.69 -12.40
CA GLY A 390 -9.32 -18.56 -12.20
C GLY A 390 -10.27 -18.15 -11.07
N LEU A 391 -10.15 -16.93 -10.55
CA LEU A 391 -11.13 -16.35 -9.62
C LEU A 391 -12.13 -15.50 -10.41
N TYR A 392 -13.28 -16.09 -10.76
CA TYR A 392 -14.21 -15.53 -11.74
C TYR A 392 -15.07 -14.37 -11.20
N ASN A 393 -15.37 -14.37 -9.90
CA ASN A 393 -16.24 -13.41 -9.24
C ASN A 393 -15.98 -13.36 -7.73
N ILE A 394 -16.68 -12.46 -7.02
CA ILE A 394 -16.50 -12.29 -5.58
C ILE A 394 -16.87 -13.54 -4.80
N ALA A 395 -17.98 -14.23 -5.16
CA ALA A 395 -18.42 -15.44 -4.46
C ALA A 395 -17.32 -16.50 -4.37
N ILE A 396 -16.70 -16.84 -5.50
CA ILE A 396 -15.68 -17.90 -5.52
C ILE A 396 -14.41 -17.51 -4.78
N LYS A 397 -14.03 -16.22 -4.85
CA LYS A 397 -12.91 -15.67 -4.09
C LYS A 397 -13.22 -15.74 -2.58
N SER A 398 -14.41 -15.31 -2.19
CA SER A 398 -14.82 -15.25 -0.78
C SER A 398 -14.96 -16.63 -0.14
N ILE A 399 -15.53 -17.60 -0.86
CA ILE A 399 -15.58 -18.99 -0.36
C ILE A 399 -14.15 -19.51 -0.14
N GLY A 400 -13.23 -19.23 -1.07
CA GLY A 400 -11.82 -19.58 -0.90
C GLY A 400 -11.15 -18.89 0.29
N ALA A 401 -11.42 -17.59 0.51
CA ALA A 401 -10.91 -16.83 1.64
C ALA A 401 -11.46 -17.32 2.98
N ALA A 402 -12.75 -17.69 3.02
CA ALA A 402 -13.43 -18.22 4.21
C ALA A 402 -12.83 -19.55 4.71
N MET A 403 -12.13 -20.29 3.84
CA MET A 403 -11.40 -21.51 4.22
C MET A 403 -10.24 -21.29 5.19
N LYS A 404 -9.92 -20.04 5.54
CA LYS A 404 -9.03 -19.70 6.67
C LYS A 404 -9.67 -20.01 8.04
N ARG A 405 -10.99 -20.23 8.09
CA ARG A 405 -11.68 -20.83 9.24
C ARG A 405 -11.78 -22.34 9.04
N HIS A 406 -11.14 -23.13 9.90
CA HIS A 406 -11.31 -24.58 9.85
C HIS A 406 -12.77 -24.95 10.21
N PRO A 407 -13.41 -25.94 9.56
CA PRO A 407 -14.83 -26.28 9.80
C PRO A 407 -15.18 -26.50 11.30
N ASP A 408 -14.31 -27.21 12.01
CA ASP A 408 -14.44 -27.49 13.45
C ASP A 408 -14.31 -26.25 14.37
N VAL A 409 -13.73 -25.15 13.88
CA VAL A 409 -13.46 -23.96 14.69
C VAL A 409 -14.70 -23.06 14.72
N CYS A 410 -15.16 -22.74 15.92
CA CYS A 410 -16.30 -21.86 16.14
C CYS A 410 -15.88 -20.38 15.96
N LEU A 411 -16.65 -19.58 15.21
CA LEU A 411 -16.53 -18.12 15.24
C LEU A 411 -17.02 -17.62 16.60
N ASP A 412 -16.09 -17.07 17.39
CA ASP A 412 -16.32 -16.69 18.77
C ASP A 412 -16.66 -15.22 18.96
N TYR A 413 -16.04 -14.34 18.16
CA TYR A 413 -16.11 -12.90 18.33
C TYR A 413 -16.10 -12.19 16.97
N VAL A 414 -16.87 -11.11 16.87
CA VAL A 414 -16.79 -10.14 15.77
C VAL A 414 -16.41 -8.80 16.39
N ILE A 415 -15.29 -8.23 15.94
CA ILE A 415 -14.71 -7.01 16.51
C ILE A 415 -14.58 -5.92 15.45
N ASN A 416 -14.56 -4.67 15.89
CA ASN A 416 -14.29 -3.55 14.98
C ASN A 416 -12.79 -3.50 14.64
N TYR A 417 -12.44 -2.79 13.57
CA TYR A 417 -11.05 -2.56 13.19
C TYR A 417 -10.19 -2.12 14.39
N SER A 418 -9.10 -2.85 14.65
CA SER A 418 -8.11 -2.62 15.72
C SER A 418 -8.60 -2.79 17.16
N GLU A 419 -9.80 -3.34 17.39
CA GLU A 419 -10.28 -3.65 18.74
C GLU A 419 -9.49 -4.83 19.35
N LEU A 420 -9.13 -4.74 20.63
CA LEU A 420 -8.22 -5.69 21.28
C LEU A 420 -8.83 -7.10 21.39
N MET A 421 -8.05 -8.12 21.04
CA MET A 421 -8.41 -9.52 21.29
C MET A 421 -8.11 -9.89 22.75
N GLU A 422 -9.12 -9.81 23.62
CA GLU A 422 -8.94 -10.04 25.06
C GLU A 422 -9.05 -11.51 25.50
N ARG A 423 -9.65 -12.38 24.69
CA ARG A 423 -9.97 -13.76 25.07
C ARG A 423 -9.46 -14.76 24.02
N PRO A 424 -9.16 -16.00 24.43
CA PRO A 424 -8.88 -17.08 23.48
C PRO A 424 -10.06 -17.37 22.54
N GLY A 425 -9.77 -17.73 21.30
CA GLY A 425 -10.79 -18.12 20.32
C GLY A 425 -10.54 -17.61 18.91
N TYR A 426 -11.55 -17.79 18.05
CA TYR A 426 -11.50 -17.33 16.66
C TYR A 426 -12.26 -16.01 16.50
N TYR A 427 -11.57 -15.01 15.99
CA TYR A 427 -12.07 -13.65 15.78
C TYR A 427 -12.33 -13.40 14.29
N PHE A 428 -13.37 -12.63 14.02
CA PHE A 428 -13.52 -11.90 12.77
C PHE A 428 -13.41 -10.39 13.04
N MET A 429 -12.55 -9.68 12.31
CA MET A 429 -12.36 -8.24 12.43
C MET A 429 -12.85 -7.50 11.19
N ASP A 430 -13.65 -6.44 11.38
CA ASP A 430 -14.04 -5.56 10.27
C ASP A 430 -12.82 -4.85 9.68
N SER A 431 -12.52 -5.09 8.40
CA SER A 431 -11.41 -4.47 7.67
C SER A 431 -11.66 -4.50 6.15
N PRO A 432 -10.93 -3.70 5.35
CA PRO A 432 -10.84 -3.93 3.92
C PRO A 432 -9.96 -5.18 3.65
N GLY A 433 -10.06 -5.74 2.46
CA GLY A 433 -9.22 -6.82 1.93
C GLY A 433 -7.86 -6.35 1.43
N ASN A 434 -7.60 -5.02 1.38
CA ASN A 434 -6.25 -4.51 1.20
C ASN A 434 -5.34 -5.02 2.33
N ASP A 435 -4.27 -5.71 1.95
CA ASP A 435 -3.52 -6.56 2.86
C ASP A 435 -2.81 -5.83 3.99
N LEU A 436 -2.09 -4.76 3.68
CA LEU A 436 -1.37 -3.98 4.67
C LEU A 436 -2.31 -3.22 5.62
N GLU A 437 -3.44 -2.72 5.10
CA GLU A 437 -4.46 -2.06 5.93
C GLU A 437 -5.15 -3.06 6.87
N SER A 438 -5.47 -4.26 6.39
CA SER A 438 -6.03 -5.34 7.21
C SER A 438 -5.06 -5.78 8.31
N ILE A 439 -3.81 -6.09 7.95
CA ILE A 439 -2.76 -6.54 8.88
C ILE A 439 -2.52 -5.50 9.97
N ALA A 440 -2.46 -4.21 9.63
CA ALA A 440 -2.28 -3.15 10.61
C ALA A 440 -3.35 -3.19 11.71
N GLY A 441 -4.61 -3.43 11.33
CA GLY A 441 -5.69 -3.62 12.30
C GLY A 441 -5.50 -4.87 13.15
N GLN A 442 -5.15 -6.00 12.53
CA GLN A 442 -4.94 -7.27 13.25
C GLN A 442 -3.77 -7.18 14.25
N VAL A 443 -2.68 -6.52 13.85
CA VAL A 443 -1.53 -6.26 14.72
C VAL A 443 -1.94 -5.32 15.86
N ALA A 444 -2.68 -4.24 15.60
CA ALA A 444 -3.18 -3.36 16.67
C ALA A 444 -4.15 -4.08 17.62
N SER A 445 -4.92 -5.05 17.14
CA SER A 445 -5.74 -5.95 17.96
C SER A 445 -4.92 -6.93 18.83
N GLY A 446 -3.60 -7.00 18.63
CA GLY A 446 -2.65 -7.75 19.44
C GLY A 446 -2.03 -8.98 18.76
N SER A 447 -2.21 -9.19 17.46
CA SER A 447 -1.60 -10.32 16.75
C SER A 447 -0.07 -10.23 16.76
N ASN A 448 0.59 -11.22 17.36
CA ASN A 448 2.05 -11.31 17.47
C ASN A 448 2.69 -12.30 16.49
N MET A 449 1.89 -12.83 15.55
CA MET A 449 2.32 -13.65 14.42
C MET A 449 1.37 -13.41 13.23
N ILE A 450 1.89 -13.34 12.01
CA ILE A 450 1.08 -13.20 10.79
C ILE A 450 1.25 -14.44 9.91
N PHE A 451 0.15 -15.05 9.51
CA PHE A 451 0.10 -16.02 8.42
C PHE A 451 -0.45 -15.34 7.18
N PHE A 452 0.41 -15.27 6.16
CA PHE A 452 0.13 -14.54 4.94
C PHE A 452 0.06 -15.51 3.76
N VAL A 453 -1.15 -15.80 3.28
CA VAL A 453 -1.37 -16.72 2.17
C VAL A 453 -1.35 -15.97 0.84
N THR A 454 -0.61 -16.49 -0.14
CA THR A 454 -0.51 -15.85 -1.45
C THR A 454 -0.33 -16.87 -2.58
N GLY A 455 -1.11 -16.72 -3.66
CA GLY A 455 -0.92 -17.50 -4.88
C GLY A 455 0.05 -16.88 -5.87
N ASN A 456 0.22 -15.56 -5.82
CA ASN A 456 1.17 -14.86 -6.69
C ASN A 456 2.56 -14.72 -6.07
N GLY A 457 2.68 -14.91 -4.75
CA GLY A 457 3.92 -14.70 -4.02
C GLY A 457 4.09 -13.26 -3.54
N SER A 458 3.06 -12.64 -2.95
CA SER A 458 3.19 -11.32 -2.30
C SER A 458 4.15 -11.39 -1.10
N ILE A 459 5.02 -10.39 -0.98
CA ILE A 459 6.11 -10.36 0.00
C ILE A 459 5.81 -9.52 1.25
N THR A 460 4.55 -9.14 1.47
CA THR A 460 4.13 -8.26 2.56
C THR A 460 4.65 -8.73 3.94
N ASN A 461 5.31 -7.83 4.68
CA ASN A 461 5.72 -8.04 6.07
C ASN A 461 5.44 -6.79 6.92
N PHE A 462 5.41 -6.97 8.25
CA PHE A 462 5.14 -5.90 9.20
C PHE A 462 6.40 -5.56 10.02
N PRO A 463 6.68 -4.29 10.38
CA PRO A 463 7.99 -3.89 10.93
C PRO A 463 8.42 -4.58 12.23
N PHE A 464 7.47 -4.99 13.07
CA PHE A 464 7.75 -5.58 14.38
C PHE A 464 7.01 -6.88 14.67
N VAL A 465 6.33 -7.47 13.68
CA VAL A 465 5.61 -8.73 13.81
C VAL A 465 6.10 -9.71 12.75
N PRO A 466 6.54 -10.93 13.12
CA PRO A 466 7.01 -11.90 12.15
C PRO A 466 5.86 -12.39 11.26
N THR A 467 6.16 -12.53 9.97
CA THR A 467 5.23 -13.01 8.95
C THR A 467 5.73 -14.30 8.34
N ILE A 468 4.94 -15.38 8.44
CA ILE A 468 5.13 -16.64 7.71
C ILE A 468 4.31 -16.56 6.42
N LYS A 469 5.00 -16.59 5.28
CA LYS A 469 4.40 -16.51 3.94
C LYS A 469 4.19 -17.90 3.34
N ILE A 470 2.95 -18.14 2.90
CA ILE A 470 2.46 -19.45 2.48
C ILE A 470 2.05 -19.38 1.00
N VAL A 471 2.75 -20.11 0.14
CA VAL A 471 2.50 -20.13 -1.31
C VAL A 471 1.61 -21.30 -1.71
N THR A 472 0.63 -21.06 -2.57
CA THR A 472 -0.46 -22.01 -2.88
C THR A 472 -0.06 -23.13 -3.85
N THR A 473 0.99 -22.95 -4.65
CA THR A 473 1.47 -23.91 -5.66
C THR A 473 2.98 -24.12 -5.61
N THR A 474 3.44 -25.35 -5.88
CA THR A 474 4.85 -25.73 -5.76
C THR A 474 5.73 -25.01 -6.77
N GLY A 475 5.30 -24.91 -8.03
CA GLY A 475 6.07 -24.20 -9.06
C GLY A 475 6.31 -22.72 -8.72
N ARG A 476 5.34 -22.06 -8.06
CA ARG A 476 5.51 -20.69 -7.57
C ARG A 476 6.46 -20.63 -6.37
N TYR A 477 6.35 -21.59 -5.45
CA TYR A 477 7.26 -21.68 -4.32
C TYR A 477 8.71 -21.89 -4.77
N GLU A 478 8.98 -22.78 -5.72
CA GLU A 478 10.33 -23.02 -6.24
C GLU A 478 10.94 -21.75 -6.83
N MET A 479 10.15 -21.01 -7.62
CA MET A 479 10.52 -19.72 -8.22
C MET A 479 10.84 -18.65 -7.17
N LEU A 480 10.12 -18.64 -6.05
CA LEU A 480 10.18 -17.59 -5.01
C LEU A 480 10.71 -18.12 -3.66
N SER A 481 11.46 -19.23 -3.68
CA SER A 481 11.88 -19.95 -2.46
C SER A 481 12.78 -19.13 -1.53
N LYS A 482 13.39 -18.06 -2.04
CA LYS A 482 14.16 -17.09 -1.24
C LYS A 482 13.30 -16.04 -0.56
N ASP A 483 12.03 -15.92 -0.95
CA ASP A 483 11.09 -14.91 -0.47
C ASP A 483 9.89 -15.54 0.26
N MET A 484 9.80 -16.88 0.36
CA MET A 484 8.63 -17.62 0.82
C MET A 484 9.00 -18.67 1.87
N ASP A 485 8.18 -18.78 2.93
CA ASP A 485 8.48 -19.66 4.06
C ASP A 485 7.90 -21.08 3.87
N VAL A 486 6.70 -21.20 3.28
CA VAL A 486 5.94 -22.46 3.21
C VAL A 486 5.41 -22.76 1.82
N ASN A 487 5.63 -24.00 1.35
CA ASN A 487 5.00 -24.55 0.14
C ASN A 487 3.68 -25.29 0.48
N ALA A 488 2.53 -24.63 0.37
CA ALA A 488 1.23 -25.30 0.48
C ALA A 488 0.87 -26.09 -0.79
N GLY A 489 1.51 -25.80 -1.93
CA GLY A 489 1.36 -26.52 -3.18
C GLY A 489 1.68 -28.01 -3.09
N ALA A 490 2.52 -28.40 -2.12
CA ALA A 490 2.80 -29.80 -1.81
C ALA A 490 1.52 -30.62 -1.52
N TYR A 491 0.44 -29.98 -1.06
CA TYR A 491 -0.88 -30.61 -0.91
C TYR A 491 -1.45 -31.03 -2.27
N LEU A 492 -1.33 -30.17 -3.28
CA LEU A 492 -1.73 -30.46 -4.65
C LEU A 492 -0.87 -31.59 -5.23
N ASP A 493 0.37 -31.74 -4.79
CA ASP A 493 1.30 -32.79 -5.24
C ASP A 493 1.12 -34.13 -4.50
N GLY A 494 0.16 -34.20 -3.57
CA GLY A 494 -0.23 -35.44 -2.87
C GLY A 494 0.26 -35.56 -1.43
N THR A 495 0.93 -34.54 -0.87
CA THR A 495 1.28 -34.52 0.56
C THR A 495 0.02 -34.33 1.40
N PRO A 496 -0.24 -35.16 2.43
CA PRO A 496 -1.40 -34.98 3.28
C PRO A 496 -1.39 -33.63 4.02
N MET A 497 -2.56 -32.98 4.12
CA MET A 497 -2.73 -31.69 4.84
C MET A 497 -2.27 -31.78 6.30
N GLU A 498 -2.47 -32.93 6.96
CA GLU A 498 -2.04 -33.16 8.34
C GLU A 498 -0.51 -33.05 8.49
N ALA A 499 0.25 -33.70 7.60
CA ALA A 499 1.72 -33.64 7.64
C ALA A 499 2.26 -32.22 7.35
N LEU A 500 1.64 -31.50 6.41
CA LEU A 500 1.97 -30.10 6.14
C LEU A 500 1.63 -29.20 7.33
N GLY A 501 0.48 -29.44 7.96
CA GLY A 501 -0.01 -28.72 9.13
C GLY A 501 0.89 -28.89 10.35
N GLU A 502 1.35 -30.11 10.62
CA GLU A 502 2.32 -30.39 11.68
C GLU A 502 3.65 -29.66 11.42
N SER A 503 4.18 -29.76 10.20
CA SER A 503 5.43 -29.09 9.81
C SER A 503 5.33 -27.56 9.94
N MET A 504 4.21 -26.97 9.52
CA MET A 504 3.99 -25.53 9.64
C MET A 504 3.75 -25.09 11.10
N LEU A 505 3.12 -25.93 11.93
CA LEU A 505 2.98 -25.65 13.36
C LEU A 505 4.34 -25.63 14.06
N ASP A 506 5.25 -26.54 13.69
CA ASP A 506 6.63 -26.55 14.20
C ASP A 506 7.38 -25.27 13.80
N LEU A 507 7.33 -24.90 12.51
CA LEU A 507 7.88 -23.63 12.03
C LEU A 507 7.28 -22.42 12.77
N THR A 508 5.97 -22.44 13.06
CA THR A 508 5.29 -21.36 13.80
C THR A 508 5.89 -21.20 15.19
N VAL A 509 6.18 -22.32 15.89
CA VAL A 509 6.80 -22.30 17.21
C VAL A 509 8.25 -21.82 17.13
N ASP A 510 9.01 -22.25 16.13
CA ASP A 510 10.40 -21.82 15.94
C ASP A 510 10.49 -20.32 15.65
N VAL A 511 9.64 -19.81 14.75
CA VAL A 511 9.58 -18.38 14.42
C VAL A 511 9.12 -17.56 15.62
N ALA A 512 8.10 -18.01 16.36
CA ALA A 512 7.68 -17.36 17.60
C ALA A 512 8.82 -17.33 18.65
N SER A 513 9.64 -18.38 18.68
CA SER A 513 10.78 -18.53 19.58
C SER A 513 12.01 -17.70 19.22
N GLY A 514 12.00 -17.04 18.06
CA GLY A 514 13.04 -16.10 17.64
C GLY A 514 13.74 -16.47 16.34
N GLU A 515 13.38 -17.58 15.68
CA GLU A 515 13.83 -17.80 14.31
C GLU A 515 13.24 -16.71 13.41
N ARG A 516 14.08 -16.10 12.57
CA ARG A 516 13.64 -15.06 11.63
C ARG A 516 12.96 -15.71 10.43
N SER A 517 11.76 -15.25 10.10
CA SER A 517 11.11 -15.62 8.85
C SER A 517 11.91 -15.11 7.65
N VAL A 518 11.61 -15.64 6.46
CA VAL A 518 12.25 -15.23 5.21
C VAL A 518 12.07 -13.72 4.97
N GLY A 519 10.88 -13.19 5.26
CA GLY A 519 10.59 -11.75 5.13
C GLY A 519 11.41 -10.88 6.07
N GLU A 520 11.56 -11.32 7.32
CA GLU A 520 12.42 -10.61 8.28
C GLU A 520 13.88 -10.60 7.81
N LYS A 521 14.39 -11.72 7.27
CA LYS A 521 15.75 -11.81 6.73
C LYS A 521 15.96 -10.88 5.52
N ALA A 522 14.94 -10.67 4.70
CA ALA A 522 14.98 -9.76 3.56
C ALA A 522 15.05 -8.27 3.95
N GLY A 523 14.66 -7.91 5.18
CA GLY A 523 14.68 -6.51 5.65
C GLY A 523 13.60 -5.63 5.02
N HIS A 524 12.54 -6.25 4.50
CA HIS A 524 11.40 -5.59 3.88
C HIS A 524 10.19 -5.59 4.83
N SER A 525 9.58 -4.43 5.07
CA SER A 525 8.37 -4.26 5.88
C SER A 525 7.69 -2.92 5.61
N GLN A 526 6.36 -2.89 5.68
CA GLN A 526 5.57 -1.67 5.43
C GLN A 526 4.36 -1.61 6.37
N VAL A 527 3.77 -0.41 6.48
CA VAL A 527 2.55 -0.19 7.24
C VAL A 527 1.62 0.69 6.40
N SER A 528 0.36 0.30 6.34
CA SER A 528 -0.74 1.15 5.85
C SER A 528 -1.90 1.00 6.84
N LEU A 529 -2.58 2.09 7.16
CA LEU A 529 -3.78 2.06 8.00
C LEU A 529 -5.01 2.16 7.11
N TRP A 530 -6.17 1.72 7.58
CA TRP A 530 -7.42 1.88 6.82
C TRP A 530 -7.71 3.36 6.59
N ARG A 531 -7.44 3.81 5.36
CA ARG A 531 -7.37 5.25 5.07
C ARG A 531 -8.72 5.94 5.17
N ASP A 532 -8.67 7.22 5.53
CA ASP A 532 -9.79 8.12 5.62
C ASP A 532 -10.59 8.16 4.30
N TRP A 533 -11.91 8.02 4.41
CA TRP A 533 -12.84 8.06 3.30
C TRP A 533 -13.60 9.40 3.33
N LYS A 534 -13.71 10.10 2.20
CA LYS A 534 -14.27 11.46 2.18
C LYS A 534 -15.79 11.50 2.16
N GLN A 535 -16.46 10.47 1.65
CA GLN A 535 -17.93 10.42 1.67
C GLN A 535 -18.44 9.77 2.96
N THR A 536 -19.27 10.49 3.72
CA THR A 536 -19.96 9.95 4.90
C THR A 536 -21.41 9.55 4.62
N GLY A 537 -21.80 9.52 3.34
CA GLY A 537 -23.14 9.21 2.86
C GLY A 537 -23.24 9.32 1.34
N PRO A 538 -24.39 8.96 0.73
CA PRO A 538 -24.55 8.92 -0.73
C PRO A 538 -24.77 10.29 -1.39
N VAL A 539 -24.67 11.38 -0.62
CA VAL A 539 -24.99 12.74 -1.09
C VAL A 539 -23.94 13.19 -2.10
N ASN A 540 -24.38 13.79 -3.22
CA ASN A 540 -23.53 14.27 -4.31
C ASN A 540 -22.78 13.19 -5.11
N LEU A 541 -23.05 11.90 -4.90
CA LEU A 541 -22.35 10.83 -5.64
C LEU A 541 -22.50 10.99 -7.17
N ASP A 542 -23.71 11.24 -7.66
CA ASP A 542 -23.94 11.45 -9.10
C ASP A 542 -23.16 12.66 -9.64
N LEU A 543 -23.05 13.75 -8.87
CA LEU A 543 -22.24 14.93 -9.24
C LEU A 543 -20.76 14.57 -9.28
N LEU A 544 -20.24 13.89 -8.26
CA LEU A 544 -18.84 13.50 -8.17
C LEU A 544 -18.43 12.47 -9.23
N LEU A 545 -19.35 11.59 -9.63
CA LEU A 545 -19.15 10.62 -10.71
C LEU A 545 -19.18 11.28 -12.10
N THR A 546 -19.98 12.35 -12.27
CA THR A 546 -20.13 13.05 -13.56
C THR A 546 -19.13 14.19 -13.75
N GLU A 547 -18.56 14.74 -12.67
CA GLU A 547 -17.43 15.66 -12.71
C GLU A 547 -16.15 14.91 -13.13
N SER A 548 -15.90 14.73 -14.42
CA SER A 548 -14.58 14.31 -14.90
C SER A 548 -14.28 14.95 -16.23
N GLU A 549 -13.48 16.02 -16.20
CA GLU A 549 -12.74 16.48 -17.38
C GLU A 549 -11.35 16.91 -16.96
N LEU A 550 -10.34 16.52 -17.76
CA LEU A 550 -9.11 17.29 -17.84
C LEU A 550 -9.47 18.76 -18.00
N LYS A 551 -8.79 19.64 -17.27
CA LYS A 551 -9.01 21.06 -17.47
C LYS A 551 -8.38 21.48 -18.80
N SER A 552 -8.74 22.67 -19.28
CA SER A 552 -8.32 23.16 -20.60
C SER A 552 -6.80 23.16 -20.82
N GLY A 553 -6.01 23.24 -19.75
CA GLY A 553 -4.56 23.41 -19.84
C GLY A 553 -4.14 24.79 -20.38
N GLU A 554 -5.10 25.69 -20.62
CA GLU A 554 -4.80 27.05 -21.04
C GLU A 554 -4.32 27.88 -19.83
N PRO A 555 -3.22 28.65 -19.95
CA PRO A 555 -2.74 29.47 -18.85
C PRO A 555 -3.72 30.62 -18.57
N ILE A 556 -3.79 31.01 -17.30
CA ILE A 556 -4.58 32.15 -16.84
C ILE A 556 -3.91 33.44 -17.34
N PRO A 557 -4.65 34.32 -18.04
CA PRO A 557 -4.12 35.61 -18.44
C PRO A 557 -3.75 36.45 -17.23
N ILE A 558 -2.52 36.94 -17.20
CA ILE A 558 -2.04 37.90 -16.20
C ILE A 558 -1.98 39.29 -16.85
N ASP A 559 -2.65 40.28 -16.25
CA ASP A 559 -2.53 41.68 -16.66
C ASP A 559 -1.07 42.13 -16.43
N VAL A 560 -0.32 42.25 -17.52
CA VAL A 560 1.05 42.77 -17.49
C VAL A 560 0.98 44.25 -17.11
N VAL A 561 1.20 44.55 -15.84
CA VAL A 561 1.29 45.93 -15.33
C VAL A 561 2.43 46.67 -16.06
N THR A 562 2.22 47.97 -16.27
CA THR A 562 2.94 48.93 -17.12
C THR A 562 4.47 48.80 -17.24
N GLU A 563 4.99 49.32 -18.36
CA GLU A 563 6.39 49.25 -18.85
C GLU A 563 7.52 49.52 -17.82
N THR A 564 7.23 50.14 -16.68
CA THR A 564 8.19 50.40 -15.60
C THR A 564 8.53 49.19 -14.72
N GLN A 565 7.81 48.06 -14.82
CA GLN A 565 8.07 46.81 -14.08
C GLN A 565 8.65 45.68 -14.94
N ARG A 566 8.99 45.94 -16.21
CA ARG A 566 9.50 44.96 -17.19
C ARG A 566 10.92 44.44 -16.92
N SER A 567 11.70 45.02 -16.03
CA SER A 567 13.07 44.54 -15.83
C SER A 567 13.13 43.41 -14.80
N VAL A 568 12.70 42.21 -15.18
CA VAL A 568 13.54 41.06 -14.80
C VAL A 568 14.87 41.33 -15.51
N PRO A 569 16.00 41.42 -14.81
CA PRO A 569 17.28 41.55 -15.49
C PRO A 569 17.33 40.45 -16.54
N THR A 570 17.55 40.79 -17.82
CA THR A 570 17.80 39.85 -18.93
C THR A 570 19.05 38.97 -18.69
N THR A 571 19.61 39.02 -17.48
CA THR A 571 20.82 38.36 -16.98
C THR A 571 20.52 37.25 -15.96
N LEU A 572 19.29 37.05 -15.48
CA LEU A 572 18.97 35.93 -14.57
C LEU A 572 18.86 34.64 -15.38
N GLN A 573 19.89 33.80 -15.27
CA GLN A 573 20.00 32.52 -15.95
C GLN A 573 20.33 31.42 -14.93
N PHE A 574 19.90 30.20 -15.21
CA PHE A 574 20.24 29.02 -14.42
C PHE A 574 21.06 28.03 -15.26
N ARG A 575 21.88 27.21 -14.59
CA ARG A 575 22.68 26.17 -15.24
C ARG A 575 21.83 24.95 -15.58
N ALA A 576 21.31 24.91 -16.79
CA ALA A 576 20.49 23.82 -17.31
C ALA A 576 21.31 22.68 -17.90
N LEU A 577 20.73 21.49 -17.93
CA LEU A 577 21.13 20.38 -18.80
C LEU A 577 20.42 20.53 -20.15
N GLN A 578 21.18 20.60 -21.24
CA GLN A 578 20.62 20.66 -22.58
C GLN A 578 20.44 19.25 -23.15
N THR A 579 19.21 18.74 -23.06
CA THR A 579 18.81 17.42 -23.56
C THR A 579 18.19 17.53 -24.95
N GLU A 580 18.01 16.39 -25.65
CA GLU A 580 17.26 16.35 -26.92
C GLU A 580 15.81 16.86 -26.77
N ALA A 581 15.24 16.72 -25.57
CA ALA A 581 13.88 17.18 -25.26
C ALA A 581 13.85 18.64 -24.73
N GLY A 582 14.97 19.35 -24.76
CA GLY A 582 15.12 20.75 -24.32
C GLY A 582 15.93 20.91 -23.02
N TYR A 583 15.84 22.09 -22.43
CA TYR A 583 16.55 22.46 -21.19
C TYR A 583 15.89 21.83 -19.96
N ARG A 584 16.69 21.32 -19.03
CA ARG A 584 16.24 20.69 -17.79
C ARG A 584 17.02 21.22 -16.60
N THR A 585 16.36 21.33 -15.45
CA THR A 585 17.03 21.67 -14.19
C THR A 585 17.86 20.51 -13.66
N ASP A 586 17.42 19.26 -13.89
CA ASP A 586 18.14 18.07 -13.46
C ASP A 586 17.79 16.82 -14.29
N GLN A 587 18.51 15.72 -14.07
CA GLN A 587 18.23 14.41 -14.67
C GLN A 587 18.33 13.28 -13.64
N VAL A 588 17.22 12.55 -13.43
CA VAL A 588 17.15 11.41 -12.50
C VAL A 588 16.79 10.11 -13.21
N GLY A 589 17.26 9.00 -12.65
CA GLY A 589 16.70 7.68 -12.91
C GLY A 589 15.51 7.42 -11.98
N LEU A 590 14.34 7.15 -12.53
CA LEU A 590 13.13 6.91 -11.74
C LEU A 590 12.78 5.43 -11.73
N ILE A 591 12.62 4.87 -10.54
CA ILE A 591 11.95 3.58 -10.33
C ILE A 591 10.56 3.87 -9.74
N LEU A 592 9.53 3.59 -10.53
CA LEU A 592 8.16 3.89 -10.19
C LEU A 592 7.44 2.58 -9.83
N PRO A 593 7.26 2.27 -8.53
CA PRO A 593 6.50 1.10 -8.13
C PRO A 593 5.02 1.27 -8.54
N THR A 594 4.33 0.21 -8.94
CA THR A 594 2.87 0.27 -9.25
C THR A 594 2.00 -0.11 -8.05
N SER A 595 2.63 -0.46 -6.93
CA SER A 595 1.97 -0.96 -5.74
C SER A 595 2.78 -0.71 -4.48
N LEU A 596 2.10 -0.71 -3.33
CA LEU A 596 2.75 -0.58 -2.04
C LEU A 596 3.83 -1.66 -1.83
N CYS A 597 3.50 -2.92 -2.12
CA CYS A 597 4.40 -4.07 -1.92
C CYS A 597 5.73 -3.95 -2.71
N SER A 598 5.72 -3.33 -3.89
CA SER A 598 6.93 -3.08 -4.70
C SER A 598 7.69 -1.82 -4.28
N GLY A 599 7.11 -0.97 -3.43
CA GLY A 599 7.67 0.33 -3.05
C GLY A 599 9.03 0.28 -2.36
N GLN A 600 9.22 -0.60 -1.37
CA GLN A 600 10.51 -0.71 -0.70
C GLN A 600 11.56 -1.42 -1.56
N ILE A 601 11.16 -2.36 -2.43
CA ILE A 601 12.10 -2.92 -3.42
C ILE A 601 12.57 -1.82 -4.37
N ALA A 602 11.67 -0.94 -4.84
CA ALA A 602 12.04 0.20 -5.65
C ALA A 602 13.07 1.11 -4.94
N GLN A 603 12.90 1.34 -3.63
CA GLN A 603 13.89 2.07 -2.82
C GLN A 603 15.23 1.33 -2.73
N MET A 604 15.23 0.00 -2.53
CA MET A 604 16.44 -0.82 -2.52
C MET A 604 17.19 -0.75 -3.86
N ILE A 605 16.47 -0.81 -4.97
CA ILE A 605 17.02 -0.64 -6.32
C ILE A 605 17.63 0.75 -6.47
N ALA A 606 16.89 1.81 -6.14
CA ALA A 606 17.38 3.18 -6.23
C ALA A 606 18.66 3.37 -5.41
N HIS A 607 18.68 2.87 -4.17
CA HIS A 607 19.84 2.94 -3.29
C HIS A 607 21.05 2.22 -3.90
N ARG A 608 20.89 0.98 -4.38
CA ARG A 608 21.98 0.20 -4.99
C ARG A 608 22.49 0.86 -6.28
N CYS A 609 21.62 1.46 -7.08
CA CYS A 609 22.02 2.21 -8.28
C CYS A 609 22.87 3.44 -7.93
N ASN A 610 22.48 4.17 -6.86
CA ASN A 610 23.25 5.31 -6.35
C ASN A 610 24.60 4.89 -5.76
N GLU A 611 24.66 3.81 -4.97
CA GLU A 611 25.92 3.30 -4.42
C GLU A 611 26.91 2.87 -5.50
N ARG A 612 26.41 2.36 -6.63
CA ARG A 612 27.24 1.96 -7.79
C ARG A 612 27.57 3.12 -8.74
N GLY A 613 27.05 4.31 -8.51
CA GLY A 613 27.29 5.49 -9.38
C GLY A 613 26.81 5.30 -10.82
N ILE A 614 25.71 4.57 -11.03
CA ILE A 614 25.17 4.31 -12.38
C ILE A 614 24.77 5.62 -13.03
N GLY A 615 25.12 5.82 -14.30
CA GLY A 615 24.67 7.00 -15.05
C GLY A 615 25.33 8.34 -14.69
N GLU A 616 26.19 8.40 -13.67
CA GLU A 616 26.85 9.65 -13.26
C GLU A 616 27.62 10.30 -14.42
N LYS A 617 28.32 9.48 -15.22
CA LYS A 617 29.07 9.94 -16.41
C LYS A 617 28.15 10.45 -17.54
N GLN A 618 26.89 10.03 -17.53
CA GLN A 618 25.85 10.42 -18.48
C GLN A 618 25.02 11.61 -18.00
N GLY A 619 25.31 12.15 -16.81
CA GLY A 619 24.61 13.30 -16.25
C GLY A 619 23.39 12.97 -15.38
N ILE A 620 23.22 11.71 -14.97
CA ILE A 620 22.22 11.33 -13.96
C ILE A 620 22.70 11.80 -12.58
N SER A 621 21.92 12.64 -11.91
CA SER A 621 22.22 13.15 -10.57
C SER A 621 21.96 12.12 -9.47
N GLY A 622 21.05 11.18 -9.73
CA GLY A 622 20.75 10.07 -8.85
C GLY A 622 19.52 9.28 -9.30
N PHE A 623 19.31 8.16 -8.63
CA PHE A 623 18.15 7.31 -8.73
C PHE A 623 17.21 7.55 -7.57
N VAL A 624 15.92 7.62 -7.88
CA VAL A 624 14.85 7.87 -6.93
C VAL A 624 13.74 6.85 -7.11
N ALA A 625 13.10 6.52 -6.00
CA ALA A 625 11.88 5.71 -6.00
C ALA A 625 10.73 6.53 -5.38
N LEU A 626 9.53 6.32 -5.88
CA LEU A 626 8.31 6.99 -5.39
C LEU A 626 7.35 5.95 -4.78
N PRO A 627 7.66 5.41 -3.59
CA PRO A 627 6.78 4.44 -2.92
C PRO A 627 5.48 5.10 -2.46
N HIS A 628 4.35 4.41 -2.64
CA HIS A 628 3.03 4.91 -2.25
C HIS A 628 2.13 3.76 -1.76
N THR A 629 1.03 4.11 -1.09
CA THR A 629 0.05 3.15 -0.57
C THR A 629 -0.99 2.67 -1.58
N GLU A 630 -1.01 3.27 -2.77
CA GLU A 630 -2.03 2.99 -3.79
C GLU A 630 -1.61 1.87 -4.76
N GLY A 631 -2.49 1.50 -5.69
CA GLY A 631 -2.26 0.44 -6.68
C GLY A 631 -2.77 -0.94 -6.27
N CYS A 632 -2.78 -1.25 -4.96
CA CYS A 632 -3.41 -2.44 -4.40
C CYS A 632 -4.76 -2.10 -3.76
N GLY A 633 -5.83 -2.86 -4.03
CA GLY A 633 -7.08 -2.79 -3.25
C GLY A 633 -7.89 -1.47 -3.32
N VAL A 634 -7.33 -0.37 -3.83
CA VAL A 634 -8.05 0.91 -3.97
C VAL A 634 -9.25 0.75 -4.88
N SER A 635 -10.32 1.49 -4.58
CA SER A 635 -11.51 1.51 -5.41
C SER A 635 -11.22 2.05 -6.83
N GLY A 636 -11.93 1.50 -7.82
CA GLY A 636 -11.72 1.84 -9.24
C GLY A 636 -12.27 3.22 -9.63
N GLY A 637 -12.46 3.48 -10.92
CA GLY A 637 -13.08 4.71 -11.40
C GLY A 637 -12.21 5.95 -11.15
N ARG A 638 -12.80 7.04 -10.63
CA ARG A 638 -12.11 8.35 -10.52
C ARG A 638 -10.82 8.32 -9.70
N SER A 639 -10.77 7.49 -8.65
CA SER A 639 -9.57 7.32 -7.83
C SER A 639 -8.43 6.67 -8.61
N GLU A 640 -8.75 5.66 -9.44
CA GLU A 640 -7.79 5.01 -10.35
C GLU A 640 -7.34 5.95 -11.48
N GLU A 641 -8.23 6.81 -11.98
CA GLU A 641 -7.88 7.84 -12.97
C GLU A 641 -6.89 8.88 -12.41
N ILE A 642 -7.16 9.40 -11.21
CA ILE A 642 -6.27 10.34 -10.51
C ILE A 642 -4.92 9.68 -10.25
N TYR A 643 -4.93 8.45 -9.72
CA TYR A 643 -3.74 7.65 -9.49
C TYR A 643 -2.92 7.49 -10.78
N THR A 644 -3.53 6.95 -11.84
CA THR A 644 -2.89 6.68 -13.13
C THR A 644 -2.30 7.96 -13.73
N ARG A 645 -3.06 9.06 -13.75
CA ARG A 645 -2.59 10.35 -14.26
C ARG A 645 -1.39 10.86 -13.48
N THR A 646 -1.43 10.79 -12.15
CA THR A 646 -0.33 11.25 -11.28
C THR A 646 0.93 10.41 -11.51
N MET A 647 0.80 9.09 -11.64
CA MET A 647 1.91 8.18 -11.90
C MET A 647 2.55 8.45 -13.27
N ILE A 648 1.74 8.59 -14.33
CA ILE A 648 2.21 8.94 -15.67
C ILE A 648 2.85 10.33 -15.69
N GLY A 649 2.31 11.30 -14.93
CA GLY A 649 2.88 12.63 -14.78
C GLY A 649 4.33 12.58 -14.27
N HIS A 650 4.59 11.78 -13.23
CA HIS A 650 5.95 11.56 -12.72
C HIS A 650 6.83 10.79 -13.70
N LEU A 651 6.31 9.72 -14.30
CA LEU A 651 7.05 8.92 -15.29
C LEU A 651 7.50 9.76 -16.49
N THR A 652 6.67 10.70 -16.92
CA THR A 652 6.90 11.59 -18.07
C THR A 652 7.50 12.94 -17.68
N HIS A 653 7.80 13.15 -16.39
CA HIS A 653 8.32 14.41 -15.90
C HIS A 653 9.61 14.79 -16.65
N PRO A 654 9.78 16.07 -17.03
CA PRO A 654 10.97 16.56 -17.72
C PRO A 654 12.33 16.13 -17.14
N LYS A 655 12.45 15.95 -15.82
CA LYS A 655 13.67 15.50 -15.12
C LYS A 655 13.95 14.00 -15.24
N VAL A 656 12.97 13.18 -15.62
CA VAL A 656 13.17 11.73 -15.73
C VAL A 656 13.90 11.43 -17.03
N ALA A 657 15.19 11.12 -16.91
CA ALA A 657 16.02 10.74 -18.05
C ALA A 657 15.74 9.29 -18.47
N LEU A 658 15.48 8.43 -17.48
CA LEU A 658 15.10 7.03 -17.63
C LEU A 658 14.08 6.69 -16.54
N GLY A 659 12.95 6.12 -16.94
CA GLY A 659 11.92 5.62 -16.04
C GLY A 659 11.77 4.12 -16.18
N LEU A 660 11.61 3.43 -15.06
CA LEU A 660 11.25 2.02 -15.01
C LEU A 660 10.03 1.86 -14.12
N LEU A 661 9.05 1.06 -14.57
CA LEU A 661 7.96 0.62 -13.73
C LEU A 661 8.28 -0.73 -13.11
N LEU A 662 8.05 -0.81 -11.80
CA LEU A 662 8.21 -2.01 -11.02
C LEU A 662 6.85 -2.43 -10.48
N GLU A 663 6.30 -3.51 -11.02
CA GLU A 663 5.10 -4.11 -10.46
C GLU A 663 5.46 -5.19 -9.46
N HIS A 664 4.52 -5.50 -8.57
CA HIS A 664 4.63 -6.70 -7.76
C HIS A 664 4.07 -7.91 -8.52
N GLY A 665 2.92 -7.75 -9.20
CA GLY A 665 2.24 -8.77 -10.01
C GLY A 665 0.87 -9.20 -9.47
N CYS A 666 0.42 -8.64 -8.34
CA CYS A 666 -0.90 -8.93 -7.74
C CYS A 666 -1.77 -7.69 -7.50
N GLU A 667 -1.31 -6.52 -7.92
CA GLU A 667 -2.04 -5.26 -7.78
C GLU A 667 -3.25 -5.16 -8.72
N LYS A 668 -4.05 -4.10 -8.64
CA LYS A 668 -5.11 -3.85 -9.64
C LYS A 668 -4.49 -3.25 -10.91
N THR A 669 -3.65 -2.24 -10.72
CA THR A 669 -3.02 -1.48 -11.81
C THR A 669 -1.62 -2.02 -12.14
N HIS A 670 -1.57 -3.00 -13.06
CA HIS A 670 -0.34 -3.66 -13.47
C HIS A 670 0.44 -2.85 -14.52
N ASN A 671 1.67 -3.28 -14.85
CA ASN A 671 2.48 -2.69 -15.91
C ASN A 671 1.73 -2.59 -17.26
N ASP A 672 0.94 -3.59 -17.61
CA ASP A 672 0.17 -3.60 -18.87
C ASP A 672 -0.91 -2.51 -18.92
N HIS A 673 -1.53 -2.18 -17.78
CA HIS A 673 -2.45 -1.04 -17.71
C HIS A 673 -1.72 0.26 -18.00
N VAL A 674 -0.60 0.50 -17.32
CA VAL A 674 0.17 1.74 -17.53
C VAL A 674 0.70 1.82 -18.96
N ARG A 675 1.15 0.70 -19.57
CA ARG A 675 1.52 0.64 -21.00
C ARG A 675 0.39 1.12 -21.91
N HIS A 676 -0.82 0.62 -21.67
CA HIS A 676 -1.99 1.00 -22.46
C HIS A 676 -2.32 2.50 -22.31
N GLU A 677 -2.26 3.02 -21.09
CA GLU A 677 -2.56 4.42 -20.80
C GLU A 677 -1.52 5.38 -21.39
N ILE A 678 -0.22 5.06 -21.33
CA ILE A 678 0.80 5.90 -22.00
C ILE A 678 0.70 5.82 -23.53
N GLN A 679 0.29 4.67 -24.09
CA GLN A 679 0.05 4.54 -25.54
C GLN A 679 -1.12 5.41 -26.00
N LYS A 680 -2.20 5.51 -25.21
CA LYS A 680 -3.31 6.44 -25.48
C LYS A 680 -2.86 7.90 -25.55
N LEU A 681 -1.83 8.25 -24.79
CA LEU A 681 -1.21 9.58 -24.81
C LEU A 681 -0.19 9.76 -25.95
N GLY A 682 -0.03 8.78 -26.84
CA GLY A 682 0.93 8.81 -27.94
C GLY A 682 2.39 8.62 -27.52
N ILE A 683 2.63 8.09 -26.32
CA ILE A 683 3.97 7.85 -25.78
C ILE A 683 4.34 6.38 -25.98
N SER A 684 5.49 6.14 -26.63
CA SER A 684 6.03 4.80 -26.86
C SER A 684 6.46 4.12 -25.53
N PRO A 685 5.90 2.94 -25.18
CA PRO A 685 6.28 2.20 -23.97
C PRO A 685 7.72 1.69 -23.96
N GLU A 686 8.34 1.55 -25.13
CA GLU A 686 9.72 1.12 -25.33
C GLU A 686 10.73 2.13 -24.74
N ARG A 687 10.29 3.36 -24.43
CA ARG A 687 11.07 4.36 -23.72
C ARG A 687 11.34 3.99 -22.25
N TYR A 688 10.54 3.09 -21.67
CA TYR A 688 10.58 2.76 -20.25
C TYR A 688 10.98 1.31 -20.01
N GLY A 689 11.56 1.08 -18.85
CA GLY A 689 11.84 -0.25 -18.34
C GLY A 689 10.60 -0.84 -17.66
N TRP A 690 10.50 -2.17 -17.68
CA TRP A 690 9.38 -2.90 -17.11
C TRP A 690 9.88 -4.12 -16.36
N ALA A 691 9.61 -4.20 -15.07
CA ALA A 691 10.02 -5.29 -14.21
C ALA A 691 8.87 -5.73 -13.29
N SER A 692 8.91 -6.98 -12.85
CA SER A 692 7.89 -7.60 -12.03
C SER A 692 8.55 -8.50 -10.99
N VAL A 693 8.37 -8.18 -9.71
CA VAL A 693 8.99 -8.93 -8.61
C VAL A 693 8.63 -10.42 -8.67
N GLN A 694 7.35 -10.74 -8.87
CA GLN A 694 6.85 -12.12 -8.86
C GLN A 694 7.16 -12.90 -10.14
N LEU A 695 7.22 -12.23 -11.29
CA LEU A 695 7.47 -12.89 -12.57
C LEU A 695 8.96 -13.01 -12.89
N ASP A 696 9.80 -12.13 -12.35
CA ASP A 696 11.24 -12.10 -12.59
C ASP A 696 12.05 -12.91 -11.54
N GLY A 697 11.39 -13.69 -10.68
CA GLY A 697 12.05 -14.64 -9.79
C GLY A 697 12.43 -14.10 -8.40
N GLY A 698 11.69 -13.10 -7.91
CA GLY A 698 11.83 -12.59 -6.55
C GLY A 698 12.72 -11.35 -6.42
N ILE A 699 12.98 -10.95 -5.17
CA ILE A 699 13.58 -9.65 -4.83
C ILE A 699 15.00 -9.51 -5.41
N ASP A 700 15.88 -10.48 -5.17
CA ASP A 700 17.27 -10.40 -5.63
C ASP A 700 17.36 -10.38 -7.17
N ALA A 701 16.58 -11.23 -7.83
CA ALA A 701 16.61 -11.39 -9.28
C ALA A 701 16.11 -10.13 -10.00
N VAL A 702 15.01 -9.53 -9.51
CA VAL A 702 14.48 -8.30 -10.10
C VAL A 702 15.41 -7.11 -9.86
N ILE A 703 16.09 -7.03 -8.71
CA ILE A 703 17.06 -5.96 -8.46
C ILE A 703 18.20 -6.00 -9.49
N GLU A 704 18.79 -7.18 -9.73
CA GLU A 704 19.87 -7.30 -10.71
C GLU A 704 19.36 -7.08 -12.15
N LYS A 705 18.17 -7.58 -12.51
CA LYS A 705 17.55 -7.31 -13.82
C LYS A 705 17.39 -5.81 -14.08
N VAL A 706 16.86 -5.07 -13.10
CA VAL A 706 16.65 -3.62 -13.22
C VAL A 706 17.98 -2.87 -13.31
N HIS A 707 18.95 -3.28 -12.51
CA HIS A 707 20.30 -2.74 -12.55
C HIS A 707 20.95 -2.88 -13.94
N ASP A 708 20.87 -4.07 -14.52
CA ASP A 708 21.43 -4.37 -15.83
C ASP A 708 20.71 -3.56 -16.91
N TRP A 709 19.39 -3.46 -16.84
CA TRP A 709 18.61 -2.63 -17.76
C TRP A 709 19.05 -1.16 -17.75
N PHE A 710 19.21 -0.54 -16.57
CA PHE A 710 19.69 0.83 -16.48
C PHE A 710 21.11 0.97 -17.03
N SER A 711 22.01 0.05 -16.66
CA SER A 711 23.41 0.07 -17.09
C SER A 711 23.55 -0.04 -18.61
N GLU A 712 22.84 -0.98 -19.23
CA GLU A 712 22.84 -1.19 -20.68
C GLU A 712 22.22 -0.01 -21.44
N THR A 713 21.11 0.52 -20.93
CA THR A 713 20.42 1.66 -21.55
C THR A 713 21.25 2.95 -21.48
N LEU A 714 22.10 3.10 -20.44
CA LEU A 714 22.98 4.25 -20.25
C LEU A 714 24.34 4.10 -20.96
N ALA A 715 24.80 2.88 -21.24
CA ALA A 715 26.16 2.61 -21.75
C ALA A 715 26.52 3.43 -23.00
N ASN A 716 25.55 3.69 -23.87
CA ASN A 716 25.75 4.40 -25.14
C ASN A 716 25.22 5.85 -25.15
N LYS A 717 24.70 6.36 -24.02
CA LYS A 717 24.22 7.75 -23.98
C LYS A 717 25.41 8.72 -23.84
N PRO A 718 25.46 9.79 -24.64
CA PRO A 718 26.48 10.82 -24.49
C PRO A 718 26.27 11.61 -23.19
N ALA A 719 27.34 12.24 -22.70
CA ALA A 719 27.23 13.20 -21.61
C ALA A 719 26.36 14.39 -22.01
N VAL A 720 25.51 14.84 -21.09
CA VAL A 720 24.60 15.96 -21.33
C VAL A 720 25.31 17.29 -21.03
N PRO A 721 25.40 18.23 -21.99
CA PRO A 721 26.08 19.50 -21.77
C PRO A 721 25.32 20.38 -20.77
N VAL A 722 26.09 21.07 -19.93
CA VAL A 722 25.58 22.08 -18.99
C VAL A 722 25.72 23.45 -19.63
N VAL A 723 24.61 24.17 -19.79
CA VAL A 723 24.54 25.48 -20.44
C VAL A 723 23.72 26.46 -19.59
N ASP A 724 23.90 27.75 -19.81
CA ASP A 724 23.05 28.76 -19.17
C ASP A 724 21.75 28.90 -19.95
N ALA A 725 20.63 28.85 -19.24
CA ALA A 725 19.27 28.95 -19.79
C ALA A 725 18.49 30.05 -19.05
N GLY A 726 17.61 30.75 -19.78
CA GLY A 726 16.74 31.77 -19.21
C GLY A 726 15.54 31.18 -18.46
N LEU A 727 14.83 32.02 -17.71
CA LEU A 727 13.69 31.63 -16.87
C LEU A 727 12.50 31.10 -17.69
N GLU A 728 12.45 31.35 -19.01
CA GLU A 728 11.45 30.79 -19.94
C GLU A 728 11.42 29.26 -19.97
N HIS A 729 12.47 28.62 -19.46
CA HIS A 729 12.59 27.17 -19.39
C HIS A 729 12.30 26.59 -18.00
N LEU A 730 11.94 27.42 -17.02
CA LEU A 730 11.59 26.96 -15.67
C LEU A 730 10.08 26.73 -15.53
N CYS A 731 9.74 25.61 -14.89
CA CYS A 731 8.41 25.35 -14.37
C CYS A 731 8.50 25.22 -12.84
N ILE A 732 7.87 26.11 -12.08
CA ILE A 732 7.94 26.04 -10.61
C ILE A 732 6.56 25.98 -9.97
N ALA A 733 6.49 25.40 -8.78
CA ALA A 733 5.33 25.55 -7.91
C ALA A 733 5.50 26.69 -6.91
N VAL A 734 4.44 27.44 -6.62
CA VAL A 734 4.42 28.47 -5.56
C VAL A 734 3.20 28.26 -4.68
N THR A 735 3.39 28.21 -3.36
CA THR A 735 2.29 28.04 -2.39
C THR A 735 2.57 28.75 -1.06
N SER A 736 1.59 28.76 -0.17
CA SER A 736 1.71 29.22 1.22
C SER A 736 0.93 28.31 2.17
N THR A 737 1.41 28.18 3.41
CA THR A 737 0.74 27.40 4.46
C THR A 737 0.64 28.21 5.75
N GLY A 738 -0.41 27.96 6.52
CA GLY A 738 -0.74 28.75 7.70
C GLY A 738 -1.29 30.14 7.35
N GLU A 739 -1.28 31.05 8.33
CA GLU A 739 -1.82 32.40 8.15
C GLU A 739 -0.97 33.21 7.17
N THR A 740 -1.54 33.53 6.00
CA THR A 740 -0.87 34.32 4.98
C THR A 740 -1.28 35.78 5.12
N THR A 741 -0.34 36.73 5.09
CA THR A 741 -0.66 38.17 5.13
C THR A 741 -0.78 38.74 3.71
N GLU A 742 -1.47 39.88 3.55
CA GLU A 742 -1.57 40.57 2.26
C GLU A 742 -0.19 40.92 1.67
N LYS A 743 0.78 41.24 2.53
CA LYS A 743 2.17 41.49 2.12
C LYS A 743 2.84 40.25 1.53
N VAL A 744 2.65 39.08 2.16
CA VAL A 744 3.20 37.81 1.66
C VAL A 744 2.49 37.42 0.36
N ALA A 745 1.16 37.56 0.30
CA ALA A 745 0.40 37.28 -0.90
C ALA A 745 0.83 38.16 -2.08
N GLY A 746 1.00 39.47 -1.86
CA GLY A 746 1.51 40.40 -2.87
C GLY A 746 2.91 40.03 -3.36
N LEU A 747 3.79 39.56 -2.47
CA LEU A 747 5.13 39.11 -2.82
C LEU A 747 5.12 37.82 -3.66
N LEU A 748 4.31 36.82 -3.31
CA LEU A 748 4.19 35.58 -4.08
C LEU A 748 3.56 35.83 -5.45
N MET A 749 2.61 36.78 -5.51
CA MET A 749 2.02 37.23 -6.78
C MET A 749 3.03 37.97 -7.64
N GLU A 750 3.83 38.88 -7.06
CA GLU A 750 4.89 39.58 -7.81
C GLU A 750 5.94 38.59 -8.36
N LEU A 751 6.36 37.60 -7.55
CA LEU A 751 7.24 36.53 -8.00
C LEU A 751 6.64 35.76 -9.18
N THR A 752 5.36 35.39 -9.07
CA THR A 752 4.61 34.69 -10.12
C THR A 752 4.60 35.50 -11.42
N HIS A 753 4.24 36.78 -11.33
CA HIS A 753 4.22 37.71 -12.47
C HIS A 753 5.57 37.79 -13.16
N ARG A 754 6.67 37.92 -12.40
CA ARG A 754 8.02 38.06 -12.98
C ARG A 754 8.47 36.83 -13.74
N ILE A 755 8.21 35.63 -13.22
CA ILE A 755 8.57 34.38 -13.89
C ILE A 755 7.75 34.20 -15.17
N VAL A 756 6.44 34.44 -15.10
CA VAL A 756 5.55 34.33 -16.27
C VAL A 756 5.86 35.39 -17.31
N ALA A 757 6.20 36.63 -16.91
CA ALA A 757 6.62 37.69 -17.82
C ALA A 757 7.96 37.38 -18.53
N ALA A 758 8.81 36.58 -17.90
CA ALA A 758 10.03 36.05 -18.52
C ALA A 758 9.76 34.83 -19.43
N GLY A 759 8.51 34.39 -19.58
CA GLY A 759 8.10 33.24 -20.41
C GLY A 759 8.10 31.91 -19.65
N GLY A 760 8.38 31.90 -18.35
CA GLY A 760 8.40 30.71 -17.51
C GLY A 760 7.00 30.25 -17.11
N THR A 761 6.94 29.14 -16.39
CA THR A 761 5.69 28.54 -15.91
C THR A 761 5.63 28.56 -14.39
N VAL A 762 4.47 28.96 -13.86
CA VAL A 762 4.16 28.88 -12.43
C VAL A 762 2.86 28.11 -12.24
N VAL A 763 2.92 27.06 -11.44
CA VAL A 763 1.76 26.26 -11.03
C VAL A 763 1.46 26.52 -9.57
N VAL A 764 0.23 26.90 -9.25
CA VAL A 764 -0.23 27.14 -7.88
C VAL A 764 -1.32 26.14 -7.54
N PRO A 765 -1.29 25.48 -6.38
CA PRO A 765 -2.40 24.62 -5.99
C PRO A 765 -3.64 25.46 -5.63
N GLU A 766 -4.83 24.98 -5.95
CA GLU A 766 -6.11 25.66 -5.71
C GLU A 766 -6.32 26.03 -4.23
N ASN A 767 -5.84 25.20 -3.32
CA ASN A 767 -5.87 25.44 -1.87
C ASN A 767 -4.83 26.47 -1.36
N ALA A 768 -4.03 27.09 -2.23
CA ALA A 768 -3.07 28.11 -1.82
C ALA A 768 -3.77 29.37 -1.29
N VAL A 769 -3.58 29.65 0.00
CA VAL A 769 -4.25 30.73 0.74
C VAL A 769 -4.09 32.10 0.05
N PHE A 770 -2.94 32.35 -0.58
CA PHE A 770 -2.66 33.64 -1.21
C PHE A 770 -3.51 33.93 -2.47
N LEU A 771 -4.12 32.91 -3.11
CA LEU A 771 -5.02 33.13 -4.25
C LEU A 771 -6.28 33.93 -3.85
N GLY A 772 -6.65 33.89 -2.58
CA GLY A 772 -7.81 34.64 -2.04
C GLY A 772 -7.60 36.16 -1.92
N TYR A 773 -6.38 36.67 -2.10
CA TYR A 773 -6.04 38.09 -1.90
C TYR A 773 -6.36 39.00 -3.12
N GLY A 774 -7.34 38.61 -3.95
CA GLY A 774 -7.81 39.35 -5.12
C GLY A 774 -9.33 39.51 -5.17
N THR A 775 -9.83 40.45 -5.98
CA THR A 775 -11.29 40.69 -6.13
C THR A 775 -11.99 39.71 -7.09
N ARG A 776 -11.23 38.87 -7.80
CA ARG A 776 -11.72 37.88 -8.77
C ARG A 776 -11.31 36.47 -8.35
N SER A 777 -12.26 35.54 -8.45
CA SER A 777 -11.97 34.11 -8.34
C SER A 777 -11.05 33.66 -9.47
N VAL A 778 -10.03 32.85 -9.15
CA VAL A 778 -9.04 32.33 -10.09
C VAL A 778 -9.45 30.89 -10.45
N PRO A 779 -9.80 30.58 -11.71
CA PRO A 779 -10.26 29.25 -12.08
C PRO A 779 -9.11 28.24 -12.12
N THR A 780 -9.40 26.97 -11.80
CA THR A 780 -8.46 25.86 -12.04
C THR A 780 -8.25 25.64 -13.53
N THR A 781 -7.00 25.59 -13.98
CA THR A 781 -6.60 25.33 -15.38
C THR A 781 -6.02 23.94 -15.59
N LEU A 782 -5.67 23.24 -14.51
CA LEU A 782 -5.14 21.88 -14.50
C LEU A 782 -5.94 21.03 -13.52
N ALA A 783 -6.30 19.82 -13.92
CA ALA A 783 -6.76 18.80 -12.98
C ALA A 783 -5.57 18.35 -12.11
N TYR A 784 -5.84 17.73 -10.96
CA TYR A 784 -4.77 17.21 -10.10
C TYR A 784 -3.84 16.26 -10.86
N GLY A 785 -2.54 16.57 -10.87
CA GLY A 785 -1.51 15.80 -11.59
C GLY A 785 -1.56 15.89 -13.12
N GLN A 786 -2.37 16.78 -13.69
CA GLN A 786 -2.38 17.04 -15.13
C GLN A 786 -1.09 17.76 -15.54
N ARG A 787 -0.39 17.20 -16.52
CA ARG A 787 0.86 17.76 -17.05
C ARG A 787 0.63 19.14 -17.65
N VAL A 788 1.57 20.06 -17.40
CA VAL A 788 1.61 21.35 -18.10
C VAL A 788 2.06 21.14 -19.54
N GLU A 789 1.30 21.69 -20.50
CA GLU A 789 1.66 21.66 -21.92
C GLU A 789 1.98 23.04 -22.51
N LYS A 790 1.49 24.11 -21.87
CA LYS A 790 1.68 25.49 -22.29
C LYS A 790 2.33 26.26 -21.16
N ALA A 791 3.31 27.10 -21.48
CA ALA A 791 3.94 27.94 -20.47
C ALA A 791 2.99 29.06 -20.02
N GLY A 792 3.06 29.41 -18.73
CA GLY A 792 2.28 30.50 -18.15
C GLY A 792 1.88 30.25 -16.70
N PHE A 793 0.84 30.96 -16.26
CA PHE A 793 0.29 30.81 -14.92
C PHE A 793 -0.84 29.78 -14.92
N HIS A 794 -0.72 28.76 -14.07
CA HIS A 794 -1.71 27.71 -13.92
C HIS A 794 -2.14 27.55 -12.46
N VAL A 795 -3.40 27.18 -12.28
CA VAL A 795 -3.92 26.69 -11.00
C VAL A 795 -4.31 25.22 -11.14
N MET A 796 -3.76 24.38 -10.27
CA MET A 796 -4.04 22.94 -10.20
C MET A 796 -5.11 22.65 -9.15
N GLU A 797 -6.15 21.91 -9.52
CA GLU A 797 -7.17 21.38 -8.59
C GLU A 797 -6.52 20.60 -7.44
N THR A 798 -7.05 20.78 -6.23
CA THR A 798 -6.56 20.09 -5.02
C THR A 798 -7.70 19.35 -4.29
N PRO A 799 -7.87 18.04 -4.52
CA PRO A 799 -8.92 17.26 -3.86
C PRO A 799 -8.58 16.89 -2.41
N THR A 800 -7.54 17.51 -1.85
CA THR A 800 -6.93 17.23 -0.54
C THR A 800 -6.30 18.52 -0.02
N ASP A 801 -6.22 18.68 1.30
CA ASP A 801 -5.44 19.73 1.96
C ASP A 801 -4.15 19.19 2.59
N GLN A 802 -3.85 17.90 2.39
CA GLN A 802 -2.63 17.27 2.87
C GLN A 802 -1.43 17.81 2.04
N PRO A 803 -0.39 18.41 2.68
CA PRO A 803 0.69 19.07 1.96
C PRO A 803 1.53 18.16 1.05
N THR A 804 1.88 16.96 1.49
CA THR A 804 2.64 15.95 0.73
C THR A 804 1.86 15.45 -0.49
N GLU A 805 0.55 15.23 -0.35
CA GLU A 805 -0.31 14.90 -1.48
C GLU A 805 -0.36 16.07 -2.47
N THR A 806 -0.57 17.30 -1.98
CA THR A 806 -0.55 18.50 -2.84
C THR A 806 0.77 18.63 -3.62
N LEU A 807 1.92 18.45 -2.96
CA LEU A 807 3.24 18.47 -3.60
C LEU A 807 3.43 17.32 -4.60
N THR A 808 2.85 16.15 -4.34
CA THR A 808 2.86 15.01 -5.25
C THR A 808 2.07 15.34 -6.52
N GLY A 809 0.87 15.91 -6.39
CA GLY A 809 0.10 16.40 -7.54
C GLY A 809 0.87 17.44 -8.35
N LEU A 810 1.48 18.43 -7.68
CA LEU A 810 2.31 19.45 -8.32
C LEU A 810 3.49 18.81 -9.06
N GLY A 811 4.20 17.85 -8.45
CA GLY A 811 5.28 17.11 -9.10
C GLY A 811 4.86 16.40 -10.38
N ALA A 812 3.69 15.78 -10.39
CA ALA A 812 3.13 15.16 -11.60
C ALA A 812 2.82 16.16 -12.73
N THR A 813 2.59 17.44 -12.41
CA THR A 813 2.39 18.46 -13.46
C THR A 813 3.68 18.78 -14.24
N GLY A 814 4.85 18.42 -13.68
CA GLY A 814 6.17 18.62 -14.28
C GLY A 814 6.97 19.78 -13.70
N VAL A 815 6.62 20.30 -12.51
CA VAL A 815 7.36 21.37 -11.84
C VAL A 815 8.77 20.93 -11.43
N ASP A 816 9.76 21.74 -11.74
CA ASP A 816 11.16 21.51 -11.43
C ASP A 816 11.49 21.68 -9.95
N LEU A 817 10.83 22.61 -9.27
CA LEU A 817 11.02 22.90 -7.84
C LEU A 817 9.77 23.58 -7.29
N ALA A 818 9.61 23.56 -5.98
CA ALA A 818 8.51 24.22 -5.29
C ALA A 818 9.04 25.28 -4.31
N LEU A 819 8.33 26.38 -4.19
CA LEU A 819 8.55 27.40 -3.16
C LEU A 819 7.32 27.49 -2.28
N VAL A 820 7.54 27.47 -0.96
CA VAL A 820 6.48 27.64 0.03
C VAL A 820 6.85 28.70 1.05
N HIS A 821 5.91 29.61 1.31
CA HIS A 821 5.93 30.40 2.53
C HIS A 821 5.25 29.62 3.66
N VAL A 822 5.96 29.40 4.75
CA VAL A 822 5.50 28.58 5.88
C VAL A 822 5.24 29.45 7.10
N VAL A 823 4.05 29.31 7.68
CA VAL A 823 3.75 29.75 9.04
C VAL A 823 3.38 28.53 9.88
N GLY A 824 4.21 28.20 10.86
CA GLY A 824 4.08 27.01 11.68
C GLY A 824 5.20 25.99 11.43
N ALA A 825 4.87 24.71 11.51
CA ALA A 825 5.82 23.62 11.32
C ALA A 825 6.32 23.55 9.87
N PRO A 826 7.62 23.25 9.64
CA PRO A 826 8.15 22.99 8.31
C PRO A 826 7.46 21.80 7.64
N LEU A 827 7.51 21.77 6.31
CA LEU A 827 6.91 20.72 5.50
C LEU A 827 7.94 19.66 5.09
N GLN A 828 7.45 18.45 4.85
CA GLN A 828 8.22 17.42 4.15
C GLN A 828 8.38 17.85 2.69
N SER A 829 9.59 17.70 2.14
CA SER A 829 9.82 17.93 0.71
C SER A 829 9.33 16.75 -0.12
N HIS A 830 9.01 16.97 -1.39
CA HIS A 830 8.85 15.86 -2.33
C HIS A 830 10.21 15.25 -2.68
N VAL A 831 10.24 13.95 -3.01
CA VAL A 831 11.47 13.19 -3.31
C VAL A 831 12.19 13.69 -4.57
N MET A 832 11.46 14.06 -5.62
CA MET A 832 12.02 14.57 -6.89
C MET A 832 11.98 16.10 -7.04
N VAL A 833 11.11 16.75 -6.27
CA VAL A 833 10.81 18.17 -6.41
C VAL A 833 11.32 18.86 -5.15
N PRO A 834 12.49 19.51 -5.20
CA PRO A 834 13.06 20.18 -4.05
C PRO A 834 12.14 21.33 -3.62
N LEU A 835 11.85 21.37 -2.32
CA LEU A 835 10.98 22.37 -1.71
C LEU A 835 11.81 23.44 -0.99
N VAL A 836 11.79 24.66 -1.52
CA VAL A 836 12.35 25.86 -0.89
C VAL A 836 11.36 26.38 0.13
N GLN A 837 11.77 26.43 1.40
CA GLN A 837 10.92 26.86 2.52
C GLN A 837 11.39 28.21 3.06
N VAL A 838 10.49 29.19 3.03
CA VAL A 838 10.76 30.53 3.54
C VAL A 838 9.72 30.92 4.56
N SER A 839 10.08 31.78 5.51
CA SER A 839 9.10 32.35 6.44
C SER A 839 9.42 33.78 6.75
N THR A 840 8.38 34.56 6.98
CA THR A 840 8.45 35.91 7.56
C THR A 840 7.81 35.96 8.95
N ASP A 841 7.31 34.83 9.44
CA ASP A 841 6.74 34.73 10.78
C ASP A 841 7.87 34.55 11.79
N THR A 842 7.95 35.45 12.78
CA THR A 842 9.05 35.47 13.74
C THR A 842 9.08 34.23 14.63
N THR A 843 7.91 33.64 14.90
CA THR A 843 7.81 32.43 15.73
C THR A 843 8.37 31.22 14.98
N THR A 844 8.00 31.09 13.70
CA THR A 844 8.48 30.05 12.79
C THR A 844 9.99 30.18 12.58
N GLN A 845 10.50 31.39 12.37
CA GLN A 845 11.95 31.64 12.26
C GLN A 845 12.70 31.28 13.54
N SER A 846 12.16 31.66 14.71
CA SER A 846 12.79 31.35 16.00
C SER A 846 12.88 29.85 16.27
N ASN A 847 11.85 29.10 15.89
CA ASN A 847 11.79 27.66 16.16
C ASN A 847 12.53 26.84 15.09
N TYR A 848 12.43 27.25 13.81
CA TYR A 848 12.81 26.43 12.66
C TYR A 848 13.77 27.13 11.69
N GLY A 849 14.40 28.26 12.03
CA GLY A 849 15.30 29.00 11.13
C GLY A 849 16.46 28.17 10.55
N ALA A 850 16.95 27.17 11.30
CA ALA A 850 17.96 26.23 10.82
C ALA A 850 17.46 25.28 9.71
N ASP A 851 16.14 25.19 9.50
CA ASP A 851 15.50 24.38 8.46
C ASP A 851 14.91 25.22 7.32
N LEU A 852 14.74 26.53 7.51
CA LEU A 852 14.30 27.47 6.47
C LEU A 852 15.44 27.85 5.54
N ASP A 853 15.18 27.94 4.24
CA ASP A 853 16.17 28.31 3.23
C ASP A 853 16.43 29.82 3.17
N LEU A 854 15.42 30.63 3.54
CA LEU A 854 15.52 32.08 3.57
C LEU A 854 14.59 32.69 4.64
N GLU A 855 15.12 33.66 5.39
CA GLU A 855 14.40 34.39 6.45
C GLU A 855 13.89 35.77 5.99
N THR A 856 14.18 36.16 4.75
CA THR A 856 13.76 37.45 4.18
C THR A 856 12.86 37.25 2.98
N ALA A 857 11.75 37.97 2.91
CA ALA A 857 10.86 37.92 1.75
C ALA A 857 10.99 39.21 0.93
N ASN A 858 11.96 39.24 0.02
CA ASN A 858 11.91 40.11 -1.14
C ASN A 858 12.07 39.26 -2.41
N VAL A 859 11.45 39.70 -3.50
CA VAL A 859 11.33 38.89 -4.73
C VAL A 859 12.70 38.61 -5.37
N GLU A 860 13.65 39.55 -5.30
CA GLU A 860 14.99 39.36 -5.87
C GLU A 860 15.77 38.22 -5.18
N ALA A 861 15.71 38.16 -3.85
CA ALA A 861 16.36 37.10 -3.08
C ALA A 861 15.72 35.74 -3.36
N LEU A 862 14.39 35.69 -3.52
CA LEU A 862 13.68 34.45 -3.88
C LEU A 862 14.05 33.99 -5.29
N LEU A 863 14.07 34.90 -6.27
CA LEU A 863 14.49 34.59 -7.65
C LEU A 863 15.94 34.10 -7.71
N ALA A 864 16.85 34.74 -6.98
CA ALA A 864 18.24 34.31 -6.90
C ALA A 864 18.35 32.89 -6.32
N LEU A 865 17.64 32.60 -5.23
CA LEU A 865 17.64 31.27 -4.62
C LEU A 865 17.02 30.20 -5.54
N ILE A 866 15.91 30.52 -6.22
CA ILE A 866 15.29 29.64 -7.22
C ILE A 866 16.30 29.29 -8.32
N VAL A 867 17.05 30.28 -8.82
CA VAL A 867 18.10 30.07 -9.82
C VAL A 867 19.24 29.19 -9.28
N GLU A 868 19.65 29.35 -8.02
CA GLU A 868 20.68 28.49 -7.41
C GLU A 868 20.20 27.04 -7.27
N VAL A 869 18.93 26.82 -6.88
CA VAL A 869 18.30 25.49 -6.82
C VAL A 869 18.19 24.88 -8.21
N ALA A 870 17.65 25.62 -9.19
CA ALA A 870 17.52 25.18 -10.57
C ALA A 870 18.89 24.89 -11.23
N SER A 871 19.95 25.57 -10.77
CA SER A 871 21.33 25.34 -11.20
C SER A 871 22.01 24.18 -10.46
N ARG A 872 21.34 23.56 -9.48
CA ARG A 872 21.90 22.55 -8.56
C ARG A 872 23.12 23.01 -7.78
N ARG A 873 23.23 24.32 -7.54
CA ARG A 873 24.28 24.93 -6.71
C ARG A 873 23.84 25.11 -5.26
N TYR A 874 22.54 24.99 -5.00
CA TYR A 874 21.95 24.97 -3.67
C TYR A 874 20.93 23.83 -3.56
N THR A 875 21.02 23.05 -2.49
CA THR A 875 20.02 22.03 -2.14
C THR A 875 19.21 22.56 -0.97
N PRO A 876 17.87 22.65 -1.08
CA PRO A 876 17.04 23.10 0.04
C PRO A 876 17.27 22.28 1.30
N LYS A 877 17.33 22.93 2.45
CA LYS A 877 17.88 22.35 3.70
C LYS A 877 17.18 21.05 4.07
N LEU A 878 15.85 21.05 4.18
CA LEU A 878 15.09 19.86 4.57
C LEU A 878 15.09 18.76 3.50
N HIS A 879 15.15 19.13 2.22
CA HIS A 879 15.34 18.17 1.13
C HIS A 879 16.71 17.47 1.26
N GLY A 880 17.79 18.23 1.47
CA GLY A 880 19.15 17.69 1.65
C GLY A 880 19.34 16.87 2.92
N LYS A 881 18.54 17.14 3.97
CA LYS A 881 18.51 16.32 5.20
C LYS A 881 17.70 15.01 5.05
N GLY A 882 17.06 14.79 3.91
CA GLY A 882 16.23 13.60 3.65
C GLY A 882 14.86 13.67 4.33
N ASN A 883 14.39 14.86 4.71
CA ASN A 883 13.02 15.07 5.18
C ASN A 883 12.04 15.07 3.99
N THR A 884 11.98 13.96 3.26
CA THR A 884 11.24 13.82 2.02
C THR A 884 10.18 12.73 2.10
N ASP A 885 9.05 12.95 1.43
CA ASP A 885 7.97 11.97 1.35
C ASP A 885 7.23 11.99 0.01
N PHE A 886 6.44 10.95 -0.24
CA PHE A 886 5.60 10.79 -1.44
C PHE A 886 4.28 10.16 -1.03
N GLN A 887 3.17 10.81 -1.36
CA GLN A 887 1.84 10.31 -1.00
C GLN A 887 0.84 10.64 -2.09
N LEU A 888 0.05 9.64 -2.48
CA LEU A 888 -1.00 9.80 -3.47
C LEU A 888 -2.34 10.06 -2.78
N THR A 889 -3.06 11.05 -3.32
CA THR A 889 -4.43 11.31 -2.92
C THR A 889 -5.37 10.26 -3.52
N ARG A 890 -6.39 9.90 -2.73
CA ARG A 890 -7.51 9.06 -3.15
C ARG A 890 -8.68 9.86 -3.72
N GLY A 891 -8.58 11.19 -3.68
CA GLY A 891 -9.68 12.09 -4.04
C GLY A 891 -10.90 11.88 -3.16
N LEU A 892 -12.06 12.38 -3.62
CA LEU A 892 -13.29 12.38 -2.84
C LEU A 892 -14.03 11.04 -2.84
N LEU A 893 -13.74 10.15 -3.79
CA LEU A 893 -14.42 8.86 -3.97
C LEU A 893 -13.52 7.64 -3.65
N GLY A 894 -12.27 7.85 -3.25
CA GLY A 894 -11.38 6.72 -2.98
C GLY A 894 -11.66 6.08 -1.63
N ILE A 895 -11.78 4.75 -1.65
CA ILE A 895 -11.96 3.89 -0.48
C ILE A 895 -11.19 2.59 -0.69
N SER A 896 -10.71 1.97 0.39
CA SER A 896 -10.13 0.63 0.32
C SER A 896 -11.22 -0.43 0.24
N MET A 897 -11.05 -1.36 -0.70
CA MET A 897 -11.81 -2.60 -0.75
C MET A 897 -10.87 -3.77 -0.64
#